data_AF-A0A674EU18-F1
#
_entry.id   AF-A0A674EU18-F1
#
_cell.length_a   1.000
_cell.length_b   1.000
_cell.length_c   1.000
_cell.angle_alpha   90.00
_cell.angle_beta   90.00
_cell.angle_gamma   90.00
#
_symmetry.space_group_name_H-M   'P 1'
#
loop_
_entity.id
_entity.type
_entity.pdbx_description
1 polymer ?
#
loop_
_entity_poly.entity_id
_entity_poly.type
_entity_poly.pdbx_seq_one_letter_code
_entity_poly.pdbx_strand_id
1 'polypeptide(L)'
;MSELLTGTVHGPHQTDTRACPRPPDQPVDGCLGPLTVVLDHTSGFEGLLFVDDDLLGVIGHSNFSSIRATTCVYRGKWAYEVLISSQGLMQIGWCTLNCRFNQEEGVGDTPDSYAYDGNRVRKWNVTTTNYGKSWAAGDIVSCLIDLDEGTITFCLNGQSLGTAFSNIKMGPGVAYFPAISLSFKESVAFNFGSRPLRYPVEGYLPLQNPPTADLLRAHKLLGYIKTVLSTTLDTQEVLEKDSACWSLHGEPTILVTLVHIFNYFAPLMCKVYLVEDVLMNFLLGILEGGGSVDEHPLIQQLLDLFWLLMEDYEVNECLKQLMMSLLRAYRFSPIIPDLGFQIHYLRLTTAILRHEKSRKYLLSNVLYPFIVVFFYIKTPLRVKEAGLEELIPTTWWPTRFDKEGKESKDESAEERMRRRAYERGCQRLKKRIEVVEELQVQILKLMLNNKDKGTGEASRYIFLNKFRKFLQENASNRGHPTALCPPEYMVCFLHRLITAVRSYWDEGKMKNPGCVSSDEAYVPPQLFYNGKVDYFDLQRLGGLLSHLKKTLKDDLASKANILMDPAEIQATSMDDLDEEEESVPNCLWKQRQPFGAVAMGGALARPSWLSSPTLGRANRFLSTAAVSLMTPRRPLAPPEKVKVRTLAVEQRTEEDIEGSHGNDGLLLGRPLEEPDHPITEKSLLEILDGIVMMYNLSVHQQLGKMVVVSDDVHEYAVALKDTEEKIARCPARRPDILEELQKSQKVFAEKLNHLSRRLAWINATIYCKDKMLDVYWLLRVCILTIQHADNTGTLFAFTPEFYLNVAMNSYSSLKNYFSPSNCMDQLPGYEDTLTQLAAILAKHFADPRIVGTGDVTESLCLSPRRVSMMRNLLAPYEQRPWAQTNWILVRLWRGCGFGYRYTRLPHLLKTKPEDTNLPSLQKPCPSLLLQRHMAELLSLDKDMAASFLNSVLNQLNWAFSEFIGMIQEIQQAAERPERNFVDTRQLKVCATCFDLSVSLLRVLEMTVTLVPQIFLDWTRPSAELLLRRLAQLLNQVLNRVTAERNLFDRVVNLRLPGLESVDHYPILVAVTGILVRILVDYRLCAHCPQNEVETEVSRAASVLLSDPCFQLHSIQHLLGEGETSLAAAVCVVSHADTDYIHEEEEQKVEQMLAFLTIESKQAAASTPTSEEDLCPICYAHSISAHSALLLKGINIIIHLDNEHVVKDFSSSQCLSCYHFTAGRNGM
;
A
#
# COMPACT_ATOMS: atom_id res chain seq x y z
N MET A 1 68.49 4.05 10.31
CA MET A 1 69.36 2.99 10.85
C MET A 1 69.26 1.78 9.93
N SER A 2 70.17 1.68 8.97
CA SER A 2 70.45 0.42 8.29
C SER A 2 71.42 -0.39 9.16
N GLU A 3 71.33 -1.72 9.07
CA GLU A 3 72.14 -2.72 9.79
C GLU A 3 71.67 -3.04 11.21
N LEU A 4 70.86 -4.09 11.31
CA LEU A 4 70.94 -5.18 12.29
C LEU A 4 69.65 -5.99 12.15
N LEU A 5 69.75 -7.23 11.67
CA LEU A 5 68.88 -8.38 11.99
C LEU A 5 69.22 -9.54 11.05
N THR A 6 70.41 -10.13 11.23
CA THR A 6 70.69 -11.51 10.87
C THR A 6 70.56 -12.35 12.15
N GLY A 7 69.43 -13.04 12.28
CA GLY A 7 69.15 -13.94 13.40
C GLY A 7 68.12 -14.98 12.99
N THR A 8 68.62 -16.10 12.47
CA THR A 8 67.86 -17.31 12.12
C THR A 8 67.49 -18.10 13.38
N VAL A 9 66.20 -18.43 13.54
CA VAL A 9 65.72 -19.54 14.38
C VAL A 9 64.69 -20.33 13.59
N HIS A 10 64.89 -21.65 13.51
CA HIS A 10 64.11 -22.60 12.70
C HIS A 10 62.94 -23.24 13.48
N GLY A 11 61.79 -23.36 12.79
CA GLY A 11 60.86 -24.51 12.87
C GLY A 11 59.38 -24.20 13.21
N PRO A 12 58.37 -24.94 12.69
CA PRO A 12 58.30 -25.65 11.41
C PRO A 12 56.98 -25.43 10.61
N HIS A 13 57.07 -25.66 9.29
CA HIS A 13 56.02 -26.04 8.32
C HIS A 13 54.69 -25.27 8.25
N GLN A 14 54.63 -24.28 7.37
CA GLN A 14 53.46 -24.01 6.53
C GLN A 14 53.90 -23.99 5.06
N THR A 15 53.13 -24.72 4.25
CA THR A 15 53.34 -25.01 2.84
C THR A 15 53.45 -23.75 1.98
N ASP A 16 54.50 -23.72 1.15
CA ASP A 16 54.82 -22.71 0.16
C ASP A 16 53.71 -22.55 -0.91
N THR A 17 53.18 -21.33 -1.02
CA THR A 17 52.75 -20.74 -2.30
C THR A 17 53.28 -19.30 -2.38
N ARG A 18 54.61 -19.17 -2.44
CA ARG A 18 55.26 -17.90 -2.82
C ARG A 18 55.17 -17.70 -4.33
N ALA A 19 54.14 -17.00 -4.79
CA ALA A 19 54.24 -16.23 -6.02
C ALA A 19 54.86 -14.86 -5.67
N CYS A 20 56.01 -14.55 -6.26
CA CYS A 20 56.58 -13.19 -6.20
C CYS A 20 55.54 -12.16 -6.68
N PRO A 21 55.49 -10.94 -6.08
CA PRO A 21 54.64 -9.89 -6.61
C PRO A 21 55.17 -9.48 -7.98
N ARG A 22 54.39 -9.75 -9.03
CA ARG A 22 54.64 -9.21 -10.37
C ARG A 22 54.47 -7.68 -10.33
N PRO A 23 55.22 -6.93 -11.15
CA PRO A 23 55.01 -5.48 -11.29
C PRO A 23 53.57 -5.18 -11.75
N PRO A 24 52.99 -4.05 -11.34
CA PRO A 24 51.55 -3.77 -11.44
C PRO A 24 51.00 -3.58 -12.87
N ASP A 25 51.85 -3.57 -13.91
CA ASP A 25 51.46 -3.16 -15.28
C ASP A 25 51.49 -4.29 -16.34
N GLN A 26 51.56 -5.57 -15.94
CA GLN A 26 51.47 -6.67 -16.92
C GLN A 26 50.05 -7.26 -16.99
N PRO A 27 49.48 -7.46 -18.20
CA PRO A 27 48.23 -8.19 -18.37
C PRO A 27 48.36 -9.59 -17.78
N VAL A 28 47.36 -10.03 -17.01
CA VAL A 28 47.33 -11.39 -16.47
C VAL A 28 47.17 -12.34 -17.64
N ASP A 29 48.09 -13.30 -17.79
CA ASP A 29 47.99 -14.32 -18.83
C ASP A 29 46.62 -15.01 -18.76
N GLY A 30 45.90 -15.02 -19.88
CA GLY A 30 44.54 -15.57 -19.97
C GLY A 30 43.39 -14.58 -19.84
N CYS A 31 43.65 -13.28 -19.60
CA CYS A 31 42.63 -12.23 -19.51
C CYS A 31 42.97 -11.04 -20.42
N LEU A 32 41.95 -10.47 -21.10
CA LEU A 32 42.07 -9.34 -22.03
C LEU A 32 41.01 -8.29 -21.72
N GLY A 33 41.42 -7.04 -21.56
CA GLY A 33 40.52 -5.91 -21.30
C GLY A 33 41.16 -4.87 -20.37
N PRO A 34 40.41 -3.84 -19.98
CA PRO A 34 40.85 -2.86 -18.98
C PRO A 34 41.08 -3.49 -17.60
N LEU A 35 41.98 -2.90 -16.80
CA LEU A 35 42.25 -3.36 -15.42
C LEU A 35 41.03 -3.24 -14.49
N THR A 36 40.19 -2.23 -14.73
CA THR A 36 38.91 -2.06 -14.04
C THR A 36 37.82 -2.70 -14.87
N VAL A 37 37.17 -3.72 -14.32
CA VAL A 37 36.17 -4.51 -15.04
C VAL A 37 34.78 -4.01 -14.70
N VAL A 38 34.06 -3.56 -15.72
CA VAL A 38 32.69 -3.01 -15.63
C VAL A 38 31.81 -3.53 -16.77
N LEU A 39 30.51 -3.25 -16.72
CA LEU A 39 29.56 -3.50 -17.81
C LEU A 39 29.81 -2.53 -18.99
N ASP A 40 29.85 -3.07 -20.21
CA ASP A 40 30.06 -2.29 -21.44
C ASP A 40 28.75 -1.69 -21.95
N HIS A 41 28.43 -0.49 -21.47
CA HIS A 41 27.28 0.30 -21.89
C HIS A 41 27.51 1.09 -23.20
N THR A 42 28.62 0.89 -23.90
CA THR A 42 28.95 1.63 -25.13
C THR A 42 28.72 0.80 -26.39
N SER A 43 29.16 -0.46 -26.39
CA SER A 43 29.11 -1.33 -27.57
C SER A 43 28.72 -2.78 -27.26
N GLY A 44 28.56 -3.10 -25.97
CA GLY A 44 28.37 -4.45 -25.47
C GLY A 44 26.95 -4.76 -25.01
N PHE A 45 25.94 -4.03 -25.47
CA PHE A 45 24.56 -4.18 -25.01
C PHE A 45 23.52 -4.10 -26.14
N GLU A 46 22.31 -4.56 -25.84
CA GLU A 46 21.13 -4.51 -26.70
C GLU A 46 19.86 -4.32 -25.83
N GLY A 47 18.90 -3.54 -26.33
CA GLY A 47 17.70 -3.15 -25.58
C GLY A 47 17.92 -1.95 -24.65
N LEU A 48 16.86 -1.52 -23.96
CA LEU A 48 16.90 -0.40 -23.02
C LEU A 48 17.28 -0.90 -21.62
N LEU A 49 18.44 -0.43 -21.13
CA LEU A 49 19.00 -0.77 -19.83
C LEU A 49 19.22 0.50 -19.02
N PHE A 50 18.96 0.45 -17.71
CA PHE A 50 19.49 1.42 -16.76
C PHE A 50 20.70 0.82 -16.06
N VAL A 51 21.84 1.48 -16.15
CA VAL A 51 23.11 1.04 -15.55
C VAL A 51 23.51 2.04 -14.48
N ASP A 52 23.95 1.56 -13.32
CA ASP A 52 24.39 2.41 -12.20
C ASP A 52 25.66 3.21 -12.54
N ASP A 53 25.93 4.30 -11.82
CA ASP A 53 27.09 5.17 -12.03
C ASP A 53 28.45 4.45 -11.93
N ASP A 54 28.52 3.37 -11.13
CA ASP A 54 29.71 2.52 -11.00
C ASP A 54 29.85 1.47 -12.11
N LEU A 55 28.86 1.39 -13.01
CA LEU A 55 28.76 0.45 -14.12
C LEU A 55 28.78 -1.03 -13.68
N LEU A 56 28.33 -1.31 -12.45
CA LEU A 56 28.22 -2.66 -11.89
C LEU A 56 26.77 -3.09 -11.66
N GLY A 57 25.84 -2.17 -11.41
CA GLY A 57 24.41 -2.44 -11.34
C GLY A 57 23.69 -2.26 -12.67
N VAL A 58 22.69 -3.09 -12.95
CA VAL A 58 21.89 -3.02 -14.19
C VAL A 58 20.43 -3.43 -14.00
N ILE A 59 19.51 -2.73 -14.66
CA ILE A 59 18.06 -2.97 -14.68
C ILE A 59 17.57 -3.08 -16.12
N GLY A 60 16.79 -4.12 -16.43
CA GLY A 60 16.13 -4.30 -17.73
C GLY A 60 14.90 -3.41 -17.89
N HIS A 61 14.78 -2.74 -19.05
CA HIS A 61 13.61 -1.92 -19.39
C HIS A 61 13.04 -2.22 -20.80
N SER A 62 13.44 -3.36 -21.38
CA SER A 62 12.80 -3.95 -22.57
C SER A 62 12.38 -5.39 -22.28
N ASN A 63 11.77 -6.07 -23.26
CA ASN A 63 11.33 -7.46 -23.12
C ASN A 63 12.48 -8.38 -22.71
N PHE A 64 13.62 -8.28 -23.39
CA PHE A 64 14.84 -8.99 -23.05
C PHE A 64 16.07 -8.15 -23.41
N SER A 65 16.68 -7.53 -22.42
CA SER A 65 17.82 -6.60 -22.60
C SER A 65 19.11 -7.31 -22.20
N SER A 66 20.15 -7.23 -23.03
CA SER A 66 21.38 -7.99 -22.83
C SER A 66 22.59 -7.06 -22.73
N ILE A 67 23.53 -7.38 -21.84
CA ILE A 67 24.80 -6.63 -21.70
C ILE A 67 25.95 -7.57 -21.32
N ARG A 68 27.15 -7.27 -21.81
CA ARG A 68 28.40 -7.97 -21.45
C ARG A 68 29.38 -7.05 -20.73
N ALA A 69 30.35 -7.64 -20.05
CA ALA A 69 31.45 -6.90 -19.43
C ALA A 69 32.49 -6.41 -20.45
N THR A 70 33.34 -5.48 -20.02
CA THR A 70 34.44 -4.88 -20.79
C THR A 70 35.67 -5.79 -20.96
N THR A 71 35.73 -6.89 -20.21
CA THR A 71 36.91 -7.77 -20.12
C THR A 71 36.51 -9.22 -20.39
N CYS A 72 37.35 -9.94 -21.14
CA CYS A 72 37.17 -11.36 -21.46
C CYS A 72 38.35 -12.23 -21.03
N VAL A 73 38.09 -13.53 -20.96
CA VAL A 73 39.05 -14.55 -20.56
C VAL A 73 39.18 -15.63 -21.63
N TYR A 74 40.40 -16.11 -21.87
CA TYR A 74 40.71 -17.11 -22.91
C TYR A 74 41.57 -18.28 -22.42
N ARG A 75 42.08 -18.22 -21.18
CA ARG A 75 42.89 -19.29 -20.56
C ARG A 75 42.83 -19.20 -19.03
N GLY A 76 42.95 -20.31 -18.31
CA GLY A 76 42.94 -20.33 -16.85
C GLY A 76 41.53 -20.41 -16.24
N LYS A 77 41.45 -20.25 -14.92
CA LYS A 77 40.22 -20.41 -14.13
C LYS A 77 39.75 -19.08 -13.58
N TRP A 78 38.54 -18.66 -13.95
CA TRP A 78 38.02 -17.33 -13.64
C TRP A 78 36.64 -17.37 -13.00
N ALA A 79 36.39 -16.41 -12.11
CA ALA A 79 35.14 -16.27 -11.39
C ALA A 79 34.68 -14.82 -11.32
N TYR A 80 33.38 -14.61 -11.40
CA TYR A 80 32.71 -13.38 -10.96
C TYR A 80 31.46 -13.72 -10.17
N GLU A 81 30.95 -12.75 -9.42
CA GLU A 81 29.71 -12.89 -8.67
C GLU A 81 28.64 -11.95 -9.21
N VAL A 82 27.39 -12.41 -9.19
CA VAL A 82 26.22 -11.61 -9.50
C VAL A 82 25.28 -11.65 -8.31
N LEU A 83 25.04 -10.49 -7.75
CA LEU A 83 24.04 -10.28 -6.72
C LEU A 83 22.68 -10.08 -7.38
N ILE A 84 21.74 -10.96 -7.06
CA ILE A 84 20.38 -10.95 -7.57
C ILE A 84 19.57 -9.88 -6.83
N SER A 85 19.06 -8.84 -7.52
CA SER A 85 18.25 -7.79 -6.88
C SER A 85 16.75 -8.06 -7.01
N SER A 86 16.33 -8.78 -8.05
CA SER A 86 14.95 -9.24 -8.28
C SER A 86 14.91 -10.71 -8.69
N GLN A 87 13.76 -11.39 -8.58
CA GLN A 87 13.67 -12.85 -8.72
C GLN A 87 13.02 -13.34 -10.03
N GLY A 88 12.84 -12.46 -11.03
CA GLY A 88 12.16 -12.82 -12.29
C GLY A 88 13.10 -13.39 -13.35
N LEU A 89 12.70 -13.24 -14.62
CA LEU A 89 13.31 -13.92 -15.76
C LEU A 89 14.64 -13.26 -16.16
N MET A 90 15.74 -13.96 -15.89
CA MET A 90 17.09 -13.51 -16.24
C MET A 90 17.94 -14.72 -16.68
N GLN A 91 18.94 -14.47 -17.51
CA GLN A 91 19.92 -15.47 -17.94
C GLN A 91 21.33 -14.93 -17.68
N ILE A 92 22.08 -15.56 -16.77
CA ILE A 92 23.41 -15.10 -16.33
C ILE A 92 24.46 -16.08 -16.78
N GLY A 93 25.53 -15.61 -17.42
CA GLY A 93 26.67 -16.49 -17.73
C GLY A 93 27.70 -15.86 -18.66
N TRP A 94 28.17 -16.63 -19.64
CA TRP A 94 29.32 -16.29 -20.46
C TRP A 94 28.96 -16.24 -21.93
N CYS A 95 29.48 -15.26 -22.67
CA CYS A 95 29.33 -15.20 -24.13
C CYS A 95 30.66 -14.87 -24.82
N THR A 96 30.83 -15.30 -26.06
CA THR A 96 31.96 -14.84 -26.89
C THR A 96 31.59 -13.54 -27.61
N LEU A 97 32.58 -12.93 -28.29
CA LEU A 97 32.36 -11.73 -29.10
C LEU A 97 31.36 -11.97 -30.26
N ASN A 98 31.21 -13.22 -30.72
CA ASN A 98 30.33 -13.59 -31.83
C ASN A 98 28.86 -13.73 -31.42
N CYS A 99 28.56 -13.74 -30.11
CA CYS A 99 27.19 -13.74 -29.62
C CYS A 99 26.52 -12.41 -30.00
N ARG A 100 25.45 -12.50 -30.79
CA ARG A 100 24.63 -11.34 -31.20
C ARG A 100 23.39 -11.31 -30.34
N PHE A 101 23.15 -10.20 -29.66
CA PHE A 101 21.94 -9.97 -28.88
C PHE A 101 20.84 -9.38 -29.76
N ASN A 102 19.60 -9.72 -29.45
CA ASN A 102 18.40 -9.01 -29.90
C ASN A 102 17.36 -9.01 -28.77
N GLN A 103 16.19 -8.43 -28.98
CA GLN A 103 15.17 -8.32 -27.93
C GLN A 103 14.43 -9.63 -27.60
N GLU A 104 14.68 -10.71 -28.36
CA GLU A 104 14.09 -12.04 -28.19
C GLU A 104 15.12 -13.10 -27.79
N GLU A 105 16.36 -12.97 -28.26
CA GLU A 105 17.49 -13.88 -28.02
C GLU A 105 18.60 -13.17 -27.25
N GLY A 106 18.94 -13.74 -26.09
CA GLY A 106 19.96 -13.25 -25.19
C GLY A 106 21.07 -14.25 -24.90
N VAL A 107 21.68 -14.11 -23.72
CA VAL A 107 22.79 -14.95 -23.26
C VAL A 107 22.29 -16.36 -23.00
N GLY A 108 22.83 -17.33 -23.74
CA GLY A 108 22.43 -18.74 -23.66
C GLY A 108 21.51 -19.18 -24.80
N ASP A 109 21.00 -18.27 -25.62
CA ASP A 109 20.16 -18.61 -26.78
C ASP A 109 21.00 -18.87 -28.05
N THR A 110 22.28 -18.51 -28.05
CA THR A 110 23.21 -18.73 -29.17
C THR A 110 24.27 -19.81 -28.87
N PRO A 111 24.86 -20.47 -29.88
CA PRO A 111 25.94 -21.44 -29.68
C PRO A 111 27.18 -20.85 -29.02
N ASP A 112 27.39 -19.53 -29.17
CA ASP A 112 28.51 -18.78 -28.65
C ASP A 112 28.24 -18.20 -27.25
N SER A 113 27.24 -18.71 -26.54
CA SER A 113 26.84 -18.25 -25.20
C SER A 113 26.29 -19.36 -24.29
N TYR A 114 26.51 -19.23 -22.99
CA TYR A 114 26.12 -20.20 -21.97
C TYR A 114 25.53 -19.48 -20.77
N ALA A 115 24.34 -19.84 -20.32
CA ALA A 115 23.69 -19.18 -19.20
C ALA A 115 23.00 -20.13 -18.23
N TYR A 116 22.78 -19.61 -17.01
CA TYR A 116 21.92 -20.16 -15.98
C TYR A 116 20.75 -19.21 -15.71
N ASP A 117 19.56 -19.78 -15.64
CA ASP A 117 18.31 -19.12 -15.29
C ASP A 117 17.74 -19.77 -14.03
N GLY A 118 17.85 -19.09 -12.90
CA GLY A 118 17.36 -19.54 -11.61
C GLY A 118 15.88 -19.27 -11.37
N ASN A 119 15.17 -18.53 -12.24
CA ASN A 119 13.71 -18.45 -12.13
C ASN A 119 13.07 -19.72 -12.72
N ARG A 120 13.56 -20.15 -13.88
CA ARG A 120 13.09 -21.37 -14.56
C ARG A 120 13.86 -22.64 -14.17
N VAL A 121 14.91 -22.51 -13.35
CA VAL A 121 15.77 -23.60 -12.85
C VAL A 121 16.38 -24.40 -14.00
N ARG A 122 17.01 -23.68 -14.93
CA ARG A 122 17.47 -24.21 -16.21
C ARG A 122 18.83 -23.65 -16.61
N LYS A 123 19.57 -24.41 -17.42
CA LYS A 123 20.74 -23.93 -18.15
C LYS A 123 20.41 -23.80 -19.64
N TRP A 124 21.07 -22.84 -20.30
CA TRP A 124 20.79 -22.40 -21.66
C TRP A 124 22.07 -22.39 -22.51
N ASN A 125 22.02 -23.09 -23.65
CA ASN A 125 22.96 -22.97 -24.77
C ASN A 125 22.23 -23.44 -26.04
N VAL A 126 21.59 -22.53 -26.77
CA VAL A 126 20.64 -22.77 -27.88
C VAL A 126 19.35 -23.48 -27.44
N THR A 127 19.48 -24.53 -26.64
CA THR A 127 18.40 -25.30 -26.04
C THR A 127 18.49 -25.22 -24.52
N THR A 128 17.36 -25.52 -23.86
CA THR A 128 17.26 -25.45 -22.40
C THR A 128 17.10 -26.83 -21.76
N THR A 129 17.80 -27.04 -20.64
CA THR A 129 17.71 -28.27 -19.83
C THR A 129 17.64 -27.93 -18.34
N ASN A 130 17.00 -28.80 -17.55
CA ASN A 130 16.89 -28.60 -16.10
C ASN A 130 18.28 -28.57 -15.46
N TYR A 131 18.54 -27.55 -14.63
CA TYR A 131 19.82 -27.39 -13.94
C TYR A 131 19.68 -26.42 -12.76
N GLY A 132 20.41 -26.72 -11.68
CA GLY A 132 20.54 -25.81 -10.54
C GLY A 132 19.34 -25.79 -9.61
N LYS A 133 19.17 -24.64 -8.93
CA LYS A 133 18.09 -24.37 -7.95
C LYS A 133 17.34 -23.11 -8.34
N SER A 134 16.28 -22.77 -7.61
CA SER A 134 15.64 -21.46 -7.77
C SER A 134 16.37 -20.37 -6.99
N TRP A 135 16.57 -19.21 -7.61
CA TRP A 135 17.14 -18.03 -6.94
C TRP A 135 16.07 -17.17 -6.27
N ALA A 136 16.53 -16.30 -5.38
CA ALA A 136 15.75 -15.31 -4.68
C ALA A 136 16.48 -13.97 -4.71
N ALA A 137 15.74 -12.87 -4.56
CA ALA A 137 16.33 -11.56 -4.35
C ALA A 137 17.28 -11.60 -3.13
N GLY A 138 18.49 -11.10 -3.33
CA GLY A 138 19.61 -11.08 -2.41
C GLY A 138 20.50 -12.32 -2.41
N ASP A 139 20.27 -13.29 -3.29
CA ASP A 139 21.22 -14.37 -3.53
C ASP A 139 22.43 -13.89 -4.34
N ILE A 140 23.55 -14.58 -4.16
CA ILE A 140 24.76 -14.39 -4.96
C ILE A 140 24.99 -15.63 -5.82
N VAL A 141 25.05 -15.42 -7.13
CA VAL A 141 25.44 -16.44 -8.10
C VAL A 141 26.92 -16.26 -8.42
N SER A 142 27.76 -17.24 -8.10
CA SER A 142 29.15 -17.27 -8.55
C SER A 142 29.21 -18.00 -9.89
N CYS A 143 29.72 -17.34 -10.92
CA CYS A 143 29.87 -17.87 -12.27
C CYS A 143 31.32 -18.26 -12.50
N LEU A 144 31.58 -19.56 -12.61
CA LEU A 144 32.92 -20.13 -12.73
C LEU A 144 33.16 -20.63 -14.15
N ILE A 145 34.29 -20.28 -14.75
CA ILE A 145 34.76 -20.83 -16.03
C ILE A 145 36.17 -21.38 -15.87
N ASP A 146 36.36 -22.64 -16.25
CA ASP A 146 37.65 -23.31 -16.30
C ASP A 146 38.01 -23.50 -17.78
N LEU A 147 38.91 -22.66 -18.28
CA LEU A 147 39.37 -22.70 -19.67
C LEU A 147 40.56 -23.65 -19.86
N ASP A 148 41.03 -24.28 -18.79
CA ASP A 148 42.05 -25.33 -18.87
C ASP A 148 41.36 -26.69 -19.12
N GLU A 149 40.21 -26.93 -18.47
CA GLU A 149 39.39 -28.15 -18.63
C GLU A 149 38.14 -27.95 -19.52
N GLY A 150 37.88 -26.72 -19.96
CA GLY A 150 36.74 -26.39 -20.82
C GLY A 150 35.38 -26.60 -20.16
N THR A 151 35.21 -26.15 -18.91
CA THR A 151 33.96 -26.31 -18.14
C THR A 151 33.40 -24.99 -17.62
N ILE A 152 32.08 -24.93 -17.45
CA ILE A 152 31.37 -23.82 -16.78
C ILE A 152 30.56 -24.41 -15.63
N THR A 153 30.66 -23.80 -14.45
CA THR A 153 29.96 -24.19 -13.22
C THR A 153 29.34 -22.96 -12.57
N PHE A 154 28.14 -23.10 -12.01
CA PHE A 154 27.50 -22.06 -11.22
C PHE A 154 27.40 -22.48 -9.75
N CYS A 155 27.60 -21.52 -8.85
CA CYS A 155 27.35 -21.69 -7.43
C CYS A 155 26.26 -20.71 -6.98
N LEU A 156 25.42 -21.13 -6.03
CA LEU A 156 24.41 -20.27 -5.41
C LEU A 156 24.75 -20.14 -3.92
N ASN A 157 25.08 -18.92 -3.48
CA ASN A 157 25.55 -18.62 -2.12
C ASN A 157 26.70 -19.54 -1.66
N GLY A 158 27.69 -19.74 -2.56
CA GLY A 158 28.85 -20.59 -2.32
C GLY A 158 28.62 -22.10 -2.48
N GLN A 159 27.37 -22.56 -2.62
CA GLN A 159 27.09 -23.98 -2.89
C GLN A 159 27.13 -24.27 -4.38
N SER A 160 27.98 -25.22 -4.80
CA SER A 160 28.04 -25.66 -6.19
C SER A 160 26.72 -26.30 -6.65
N LEU A 161 26.26 -25.90 -7.83
CA LEU A 161 25.09 -26.49 -8.50
C LEU A 161 25.48 -27.66 -9.43
N GLY A 162 26.75 -28.08 -9.40
CA GLY A 162 27.33 -29.07 -10.31
C GLY A 162 27.76 -28.43 -11.65
N THR A 163 28.53 -29.15 -12.45
CA THR A 163 29.01 -28.66 -13.75
C THR A 163 27.84 -28.43 -14.71
N ALA A 164 27.68 -27.21 -15.20
CA ALA A 164 26.62 -26.85 -16.14
C ALA A 164 26.99 -27.27 -17.56
N PHE A 165 28.21 -26.97 -17.99
CA PHE A 165 28.68 -27.23 -19.35
C PHE A 165 30.09 -27.81 -19.32
N SER A 166 30.35 -28.75 -20.23
CA SER A 166 31.66 -29.36 -20.46
C SER A 166 31.98 -29.32 -21.95
N ASN A 167 33.27 -29.38 -22.30
CA ASN A 167 33.76 -29.26 -23.68
C ASN A 167 33.32 -27.95 -24.35
N ILE A 168 33.40 -26.82 -23.63
CA ILE A 168 33.12 -25.51 -24.24
C ILE A 168 34.11 -25.20 -25.35
N LYS A 169 33.70 -24.38 -26.33
CA LYS A 169 34.53 -24.01 -27.48
C LYS A 169 35.78 -23.25 -27.01
N MET A 170 36.96 -23.72 -27.38
CA MET A 170 38.26 -23.11 -27.03
C MET A 170 39.18 -23.09 -28.24
N GLY A 171 40.13 -22.16 -28.26
CA GLY A 171 41.13 -22.05 -29.33
C GLY A 171 41.39 -20.59 -29.76
N PRO A 172 42.25 -20.39 -30.78
CA PRO A 172 42.58 -19.05 -31.27
C PRO A 172 41.34 -18.27 -31.68
N GLY A 173 41.23 -17.02 -31.21
CA GLY A 173 40.09 -16.14 -31.49
C GLY A 173 38.84 -16.39 -30.65
N VAL A 174 38.90 -17.28 -29.65
CA VAL A 174 37.79 -17.54 -28.72
C VAL A 174 38.15 -16.99 -27.33
N ALA A 175 37.34 -16.05 -26.86
CA ALA A 175 37.42 -15.50 -25.51
C ALA A 175 35.98 -15.27 -24.98
N TYR A 176 35.80 -15.42 -23.68
CA TYR A 176 34.51 -15.35 -23.01
C TYR A 176 34.40 -14.11 -22.13
N PHE A 177 33.30 -13.36 -22.30
CA PHE A 177 32.90 -12.24 -21.48
C PHE A 177 31.80 -12.69 -20.51
N PRO A 178 31.81 -12.24 -19.25
CA PRO A 178 30.60 -12.23 -18.44
C PRO A 178 29.49 -11.47 -19.16
N ALA A 179 28.28 -12.02 -19.14
CA ALA A 179 27.12 -11.42 -19.77
C ALA A 179 25.83 -11.80 -19.04
N ILE A 180 24.81 -10.97 -19.24
CA ILE A 180 23.47 -11.19 -18.71
C ILE A 180 22.41 -10.75 -19.71
N SER A 181 21.26 -11.42 -19.65
CA SER A 181 20.00 -10.95 -20.22
C SER A 181 18.91 -10.82 -19.16
N LEU A 182 18.17 -9.72 -19.20
CA LEU A 182 17.20 -9.29 -18.19
C LEU A 182 15.85 -9.01 -18.83
N SER A 183 14.76 -9.53 -18.26
CA SER A 183 13.42 -9.07 -18.62
C SER A 183 13.06 -7.71 -18.01
N PHE A 184 11.94 -7.15 -18.42
CA PHE A 184 11.45 -5.87 -17.92
C PHE A 184 11.41 -5.82 -16.38
N LYS A 185 12.01 -4.77 -15.82
CA LYS A 185 12.17 -4.47 -14.38
C LYS A 185 13.05 -5.44 -13.58
N GLU A 186 13.69 -6.41 -14.22
CA GLU A 186 14.64 -7.28 -13.52
C GLU A 186 15.99 -6.58 -13.32
N SER A 187 16.63 -6.83 -12.19
CA SER A 187 17.81 -6.10 -11.75
C SER A 187 18.83 -6.98 -11.03
N VAL A 188 20.11 -6.66 -11.24
CA VAL A 188 21.26 -7.33 -10.59
C VAL A 188 22.41 -6.34 -10.34
N ALA A 189 23.39 -6.75 -9.53
CA ALA A 189 24.66 -6.05 -9.40
C ALA A 189 25.85 -7.04 -9.53
N PHE A 190 26.85 -6.69 -10.32
CA PHE A 190 28.04 -7.50 -10.55
C PHE A 190 29.16 -7.20 -9.56
N ASN A 191 29.92 -8.23 -9.21
CA ASN A 191 31.22 -8.10 -8.58
C ASN A 191 32.25 -8.91 -9.38
N PHE A 192 33.02 -8.21 -10.20
CA PHE A 192 34.13 -8.77 -10.98
C PHE A 192 35.44 -8.89 -10.18
N GLY A 193 35.46 -8.44 -8.93
CA GLY A 193 36.66 -8.34 -8.09
C GLY A 193 37.04 -6.91 -7.67
N SER A 194 36.22 -5.91 -8.00
CA SER A 194 36.36 -4.54 -7.50
C SER A 194 36.15 -4.44 -5.98
N ARG A 195 35.53 -5.46 -5.40
CA ARG A 195 35.40 -5.72 -3.96
C ARG A 195 35.76 -7.19 -3.68
N PRO A 196 36.06 -7.57 -2.42
CA PRO A 196 36.25 -8.97 -2.07
C PRO A 196 35.06 -9.82 -2.54
N LEU A 197 35.33 -10.95 -3.19
CA LEU A 197 34.29 -11.92 -3.51
C LEU A 197 33.72 -12.47 -2.20
N ARG A 198 32.39 -12.62 -2.11
CA ARG A 198 31.73 -13.13 -0.90
C ARG A 198 31.96 -14.63 -0.73
N TYR A 199 31.98 -15.37 -1.83
CA TYR A 199 32.18 -16.80 -1.90
C TYR A 199 33.34 -17.12 -2.85
N PRO A 200 34.60 -16.81 -2.45
CA PRO A 200 35.76 -17.14 -3.26
C PRO A 200 35.88 -18.66 -3.39
N VAL A 201 36.20 -19.15 -4.60
CA VAL A 201 36.37 -20.58 -4.89
C VAL A 201 37.85 -20.87 -5.10
N GLU A 202 38.35 -21.90 -4.41
CA GLU A 202 39.76 -22.29 -4.48
C GLU A 202 40.18 -22.59 -5.93
N GLY A 203 41.32 -22.02 -6.34
CA GLY A 203 41.86 -22.18 -7.69
C GLY A 203 41.29 -21.27 -8.77
N TYR A 204 40.24 -20.49 -8.49
CA TYR A 204 39.67 -19.51 -9.42
C TYR A 204 40.11 -18.09 -9.08
N LEU A 205 40.45 -17.30 -10.11
CA LEU A 205 40.81 -15.88 -9.96
C LEU A 205 39.61 -14.97 -10.28
N PRO A 206 39.44 -13.84 -9.57
CA PRO A 206 38.50 -12.81 -10.00
C PRO A 206 38.97 -12.17 -11.32
N LEU A 207 38.04 -11.65 -12.13
CA LEU A 207 38.39 -10.95 -13.36
C LEU A 207 39.18 -9.65 -13.10
N GLN A 208 38.91 -9.00 -11.98
CA GLN A 208 39.67 -7.86 -11.48
C GLN A 208 40.51 -8.29 -10.28
N ASN A 209 41.83 -8.12 -10.38
CA ASN A 209 42.75 -8.56 -9.33
C ASN A 209 42.56 -7.78 -8.02
N PRO A 210 42.68 -8.45 -6.86
CA PRO A 210 42.80 -7.79 -5.57
C PRO A 210 44.02 -6.85 -5.51
N PRO A 211 43.95 -5.71 -4.81
CA PRO A 211 45.09 -4.82 -4.62
C PRO A 211 46.06 -5.35 -3.55
N THR A 212 46.73 -6.49 -3.82
CA THR A 212 47.52 -7.26 -2.84
C THR A 212 48.60 -6.45 -2.12
N ALA A 213 49.31 -5.56 -2.83
CA ALA A 213 50.35 -4.72 -2.23
C ALA A 213 49.77 -3.73 -1.21
N ASP A 214 48.62 -3.14 -1.52
CA ASP A 214 47.93 -2.20 -0.63
C ASP A 214 47.28 -2.93 0.55
N LEU A 215 46.73 -4.14 0.33
CA LEU A 215 46.20 -4.99 1.39
C LEU A 215 47.27 -5.30 2.45
N LEU A 216 48.45 -5.75 2.02
CA LEU A 216 49.57 -6.03 2.94
C LEU A 216 50.02 -4.77 3.69
N ARG A 217 50.01 -3.61 3.04
CA ARG A 217 50.36 -2.33 3.66
C ARG A 217 49.31 -1.91 4.70
N ALA A 218 48.02 -1.98 4.36
CA ALA A 218 46.91 -1.62 5.23
C ALA A 218 46.89 -2.47 6.51
N HIS A 219 47.03 -3.80 6.38
CA HIS A 219 47.09 -4.71 7.53
C HIS A 219 48.26 -4.40 8.47
N LYS A 220 49.45 -4.11 7.94
CA LYS A 220 50.61 -3.73 8.75
C LYS A 220 50.39 -2.42 9.50
N LEU A 221 49.90 -1.39 8.81
CA LEU A 221 49.64 -0.08 9.41
C LEU A 221 48.57 -0.18 10.51
N LEU A 222 47.49 -0.93 10.27
CA LEU A 222 46.45 -1.16 11.26
C LEU A 222 46.97 -1.94 12.48
N GLY A 223 47.87 -2.90 12.27
CA GLY A 223 48.58 -3.59 13.35
C GLY A 223 49.44 -2.63 14.19
N TYR A 224 50.10 -1.66 13.56
CA TYR A 224 50.85 -0.62 14.28
C TYR A 224 49.91 0.29 15.08
N ILE A 225 48.79 0.75 14.50
CA ILE A 225 47.76 1.53 15.21
C ILE A 225 47.29 0.77 16.44
N LYS A 226 46.92 -0.52 16.29
CA LYS A 226 46.48 -1.37 17.41
C LYS A 226 47.54 -1.46 18.52
N THR A 227 48.81 -1.65 18.14
CA THR A 227 49.91 -1.78 19.10
C THR A 227 50.13 -0.47 19.88
N VAL A 228 50.11 0.66 19.18
CA VAL A 228 50.24 1.99 19.77
C VAL A 228 49.07 2.29 20.71
N LEU A 229 47.83 1.98 20.32
CA LEU A 229 46.66 2.16 21.19
C LEU A 229 46.69 1.26 22.43
N SER A 230 47.22 0.04 22.30
CA SER A 230 47.32 -0.90 23.43
C SER A 230 48.39 -0.55 24.47
N THR A 231 49.32 0.36 24.16
CA THR A 231 50.37 0.79 25.10
C THR A 231 49.92 1.94 26.02
N THR A 232 48.73 2.50 25.82
CA THR A 232 48.19 3.69 26.53
C THR A 232 46.95 3.44 27.40
N LEU A 233 46.46 2.21 27.53
CA LEU A 233 45.20 1.94 28.27
C LEU A 233 45.44 1.69 29.76
N ASP A 234 45.67 2.76 30.52
CA ASP A 234 45.09 2.86 31.87
C ASP A 234 43.90 3.85 31.75
N THR A 235 42.69 3.30 31.75
CA THR A 235 41.51 3.84 31.06
C THR A 235 40.79 5.02 31.72
N GLN A 236 41.34 5.64 32.78
CA GLN A 236 40.62 6.63 33.59
C GLN A 236 40.99 8.11 33.38
N GLU A 237 42.13 8.48 32.79
CA GLU A 237 42.60 9.88 32.86
C GLU A 237 42.41 10.74 31.59
N VAL A 238 42.02 10.16 30.46
CA VAL A 238 42.00 10.90 29.16
C VAL A 238 40.73 11.73 28.94
N LEU A 239 39.66 11.52 29.71
CA LEU A 239 38.32 12.04 29.38
C LEU A 239 37.88 13.35 30.07
N GLU A 240 38.73 14.03 30.84
CA GLU A 240 38.29 15.23 31.61
C GLU A 240 39.11 16.52 31.42
N LYS A 241 40.12 16.58 30.54
CA LYS A 241 40.89 17.82 30.37
C LYS A 241 40.55 18.58 29.10
N ASP A 242 39.97 19.76 29.29
CA ASP A 242 39.93 20.84 28.33
C ASP A 242 41.28 20.98 27.60
N SER A 243 41.19 21.22 26.29
CA SER A 243 42.30 21.40 25.33
C SER A 243 43.45 22.32 25.75
N ALA A 244 43.34 23.03 26.87
CA ALA A 244 44.30 24.00 27.38
C ALA A 244 45.33 23.45 28.38
N CYS A 245 45.27 22.19 28.82
CA CYS A 245 46.24 21.66 29.81
C CYS A 245 46.84 20.30 29.42
N TRP A 246 47.61 20.30 28.33
CA TRP A 246 48.50 19.19 27.99
C TRP A 246 49.85 19.41 28.68
N SER A 247 50.07 18.80 29.85
CA SER A 247 51.40 18.80 30.49
C SER A 247 52.23 17.62 29.98
N LEU A 248 53.37 17.93 29.35
CA LEU A 248 54.31 16.97 28.77
C LEU A 248 54.86 15.96 29.80
N HIS A 249 54.27 14.76 29.85
CA HIS A 249 55.01 13.52 30.14
C HIS A 249 54.30 12.34 29.45
N GLY A 250 54.73 11.99 28.22
CA GLY A 250 54.35 10.73 27.53
C GLY A 250 53.57 10.83 26.21
N GLU A 251 52.82 11.91 25.95
CA GLU A 251 51.80 11.94 24.88
C GLU A 251 52.22 12.47 23.48
N PRO A 252 53.16 13.43 23.31
CA PRO A 252 53.45 14.00 21.98
C PRO A 252 54.08 13.01 21.00
N THR A 253 54.95 12.12 21.49
CA THR A 253 55.63 11.13 20.64
C THR A 253 54.64 10.13 20.06
N ILE A 254 53.59 9.80 20.82
CA ILE A 254 52.54 8.86 20.38
C ILE A 254 51.69 9.52 19.31
N LEU A 255 51.21 10.75 19.54
CA LEU A 255 50.45 11.51 18.54
C LEU A 255 51.27 11.73 17.26
N VAL A 256 52.55 12.12 17.36
CA VAL A 256 53.43 12.27 16.18
C VAL A 256 53.62 10.92 15.46
N THR A 257 53.77 9.83 16.21
CA THR A 257 53.86 8.47 15.64
C THR A 257 52.56 8.10 14.91
N LEU A 258 51.40 8.38 15.50
CA LEU A 258 50.09 8.17 14.89
C LEU A 258 49.92 9.03 13.64
N VAL A 259 50.28 10.31 13.67
CA VAL A 259 50.29 11.20 12.48
C VAL A 259 51.09 10.56 11.34
N HIS A 260 52.31 10.09 11.61
CA HIS A 260 53.12 9.43 10.59
C HIS A 260 52.50 8.15 10.05
N ILE A 261 51.85 7.34 10.90
CA ILE A 261 51.13 6.15 10.46
C ILE A 261 49.91 6.55 9.60
N PHE A 262 49.15 7.55 10.02
CA PHE A 262 47.96 8.04 9.35
C PHE A 262 48.25 8.66 7.98
N ASN A 263 49.39 9.31 7.79
CA ASN A 263 49.84 9.79 6.47
C ASN A 263 49.93 8.68 5.41
N TYR A 264 50.20 7.44 5.81
CA TYR A 264 50.20 6.28 4.90
C TYR A 264 48.91 5.46 4.94
N PHE A 265 48.16 5.53 6.04
CA PHE A 265 46.93 4.77 6.24
C PHE A 265 45.71 5.46 5.61
N ALA A 266 45.58 6.78 5.75
CA ALA A 266 44.41 7.54 5.31
C ALA A 266 44.13 7.40 3.79
N PRO A 267 45.14 7.50 2.89
CA PRO A 267 44.89 7.32 1.45
C PRO A 267 44.42 5.90 1.08
N LEU A 268 44.80 4.89 1.88
CA LEU A 268 44.34 3.51 1.68
C LEU A 268 42.87 3.36 2.08
N MET A 269 42.41 4.06 3.11
CA MET A 269 41.03 4.02 3.59
C MET A 269 40.02 4.73 2.66
N CYS A 270 40.48 5.33 1.57
CA CYS A 270 39.62 5.82 0.50
C CYS A 270 39.28 4.72 -0.54
N LYS A 271 39.94 3.55 -0.49
CA LYS A 271 39.71 2.46 -1.45
C LYS A 271 38.69 1.46 -0.90
N VAL A 272 37.57 1.30 -1.59
CA VAL A 272 36.45 0.45 -1.15
C VAL A 272 36.86 -1.00 -0.81
N TYR A 273 37.76 -1.59 -1.60
CA TYR A 273 38.25 -2.94 -1.35
C TYR A 273 38.95 -3.05 0.03
N LEU A 274 39.78 -2.06 0.37
CA LEU A 274 40.54 -2.05 1.63
C LEU A 274 39.65 -1.74 2.83
N VAL A 275 38.64 -0.87 2.65
CA VAL A 275 37.66 -0.58 3.70
C VAL A 275 36.85 -1.84 4.04
N GLU A 276 36.39 -2.58 3.03
CA GLU A 276 35.58 -3.78 3.22
C GLU A 276 36.40 -4.97 3.76
N ASP A 277 37.60 -5.22 3.23
CA ASP A 277 38.43 -6.36 3.62
C ASP A 277 39.21 -6.14 4.92
N VAL A 278 39.68 -4.91 5.16
CA VAL A 278 40.63 -4.62 6.26
C VAL A 278 39.92 -3.91 7.40
N LEU A 279 39.38 -2.71 7.16
CA LEU A 279 38.83 -1.87 8.22
C LEU A 279 37.56 -2.48 8.83
N MET A 280 36.61 -2.89 7.99
CA MET A 280 35.34 -3.47 8.45
C MET A 280 35.59 -4.74 9.27
N ASN A 281 36.40 -5.67 8.76
CA ASN A 281 36.73 -6.91 9.47
C ASN A 281 37.49 -6.67 10.78
N PHE A 282 38.39 -5.67 10.82
CA PHE A 282 39.06 -5.29 12.07
C PHE A 282 38.07 -4.75 13.11
N LEU A 283 37.16 -3.87 12.71
CA LEU A 283 36.13 -3.31 13.59
C LEU A 283 35.15 -4.38 14.08
N LEU A 284 34.76 -5.31 13.21
CA LEU A 284 33.96 -6.47 13.55
C LEU A 284 34.69 -7.37 14.57
N GLY A 285 35.98 -7.64 14.35
CA GLY A 285 36.82 -8.40 15.28
C GLY A 285 36.95 -7.78 16.68
N ILE A 286 36.85 -6.45 16.83
CA ILE A 286 36.81 -5.78 18.14
C ILE A 286 35.53 -6.16 18.91
N LEU A 287 34.43 -6.46 18.21
CA LEU A 287 33.12 -6.77 18.78
C LEU A 287 32.91 -8.27 19.06
N GLU A 288 33.81 -9.15 18.59
CA GLU A 288 33.70 -10.62 18.74
C GLU A 288 33.86 -11.10 20.20
N GLY A 289 34.44 -10.27 21.09
CA GLY A 289 34.66 -10.61 22.50
C GLY A 289 33.41 -10.72 23.38
N GLY A 290 32.25 -10.29 22.87
CA GLY A 290 30.99 -10.29 23.62
C GLY A 290 30.95 -9.23 24.73
N GLY A 291 30.06 -8.26 24.58
CA GLY A 291 29.85 -7.15 25.53
C GLY A 291 28.66 -6.30 25.10
N SER A 292 28.19 -5.40 25.97
CA SER A 292 27.25 -4.36 25.51
C SER A 292 27.97 -3.45 24.52
N VAL A 293 27.26 -2.85 23.56
CA VAL A 293 27.83 -1.79 22.69
C VAL A 293 28.37 -0.62 23.53
N ASP A 294 27.96 -0.52 24.80
CA ASP A 294 28.48 0.42 25.80
C ASP A 294 29.95 0.18 26.20
N GLU A 295 30.55 -0.98 25.88
CA GLU A 295 31.85 -1.42 26.43
C GLU A 295 33.02 -1.33 25.44
N HIS A 296 32.86 -0.70 24.27
CA HIS A 296 33.90 -0.64 23.24
C HIS A 296 34.49 0.77 23.03
N PRO A 297 35.28 1.31 23.98
CA PRO A 297 35.92 2.63 23.84
C PRO A 297 36.88 2.70 22.66
N LEU A 298 37.45 1.56 22.24
CA LEU A 298 38.40 1.49 21.12
C LEU A 298 37.83 1.97 19.79
N ILE A 299 36.55 1.70 19.51
CA ILE A 299 35.91 2.13 18.26
C ILE A 299 35.70 3.65 18.30
N GLN A 300 35.26 4.20 19.43
CA GLN A 300 35.09 5.65 19.58
C GLN A 300 36.45 6.36 19.46
N GLN A 301 37.47 5.89 20.17
CA GLN A 301 38.84 6.42 20.10
C GLN A 301 39.41 6.38 18.69
N LEU A 302 39.19 5.29 17.94
CA LEU A 302 39.66 5.21 16.55
C LEU A 302 38.95 6.21 15.65
N LEU A 303 37.65 6.43 15.83
CA LEU A 303 36.90 7.44 15.09
C LEU A 303 37.35 8.86 15.47
N ASP A 304 37.63 9.13 16.76
CA ASP A 304 38.22 10.40 17.18
C ASP A 304 39.56 10.65 16.48
N LEU A 305 40.41 9.63 16.38
CA LEU A 305 41.68 9.70 15.64
C LEU A 305 41.48 9.92 14.14
N PHE A 306 40.46 9.30 13.53
CA PHE A 306 40.15 9.52 12.12
C PHE A 306 39.82 11.00 11.88
N TRP A 307 38.90 11.56 12.66
CA TRP A 307 38.51 12.97 12.55
C TRP A 307 39.60 13.96 13.00
N LEU A 308 40.62 13.50 13.73
CA LEU A 308 41.73 14.34 14.18
C LEU A 308 42.92 14.33 13.20
N LEU A 309 43.22 13.17 12.58
CA LEU A 309 44.47 12.94 11.86
C LEU A 309 44.33 12.79 10.34
N MET A 310 43.14 12.54 9.82
CA MET A 310 42.88 12.45 8.38
C MET A 310 42.31 13.76 7.85
N GLU A 311 42.45 14.00 6.54
CA GLU A 311 41.79 15.12 5.89
C GLU A 311 40.26 14.88 5.78
N ASP A 312 39.48 15.96 5.73
CA ASP A 312 38.00 15.89 5.69
C ASP A 312 37.49 14.97 4.56
N TYR A 313 38.07 15.07 3.36
CA TYR A 313 37.66 14.23 2.23
C TYR A 313 37.99 12.74 2.45
N GLU A 314 39.06 12.42 3.17
CA GLU A 314 39.51 11.06 3.44
C GLU A 314 38.60 10.37 4.47
N VAL A 315 38.30 11.06 5.58
CA VAL A 315 37.34 10.55 6.58
C VAL A 315 35.96 10.38 5.97
N ASN A 316 35.52 11.37 5.19
CA ASN A 316 34.21 11.34 4.57
C ASN A 316 34.08 10.12 3.64
N GLU A 317 35.04 9.90 2.74
CA GLU A 317 35.03 8.76 1.84
C GLU A 317 35.17 7.43 2.59
N CYS A 318 36.06 7.35 3.60
CA CYS A 318 36.22 6.17 4.44
C CYS A 318 34.91 5.78 5.16
N LEU A 319 34.25 6.74 5.81
CA LEU A 319 32.99 6.51 6.53
C LEU A 319 31.85 6.15 5.58
N LYS A 320 31.78 6.81 4.43
CA LYS A 320 30.81 6.49 3.37
C LYS A 320 30.99 5.05 2.89
N GLN A 321 32.20 4.65 2.51
CA GLN A 321 32.46 3.28 2.04
C GLN A 321 32.21 2.24 3.13
N LEU A 322 32.63 2.51 4.38
CA LEU A 322 32.41 1.61 5.51
C LEU A 322 30.90 1.39 5.75
N MET A 323 30.11 2.46 5.76
CA MET A 323 28.67 2.36 5.96
C MET A 323 27.96 1.66 4.79
N MET A 324 28.35 1.96 3.54
CA MET A 324 27.79 1.28 2.36
C MET A 324 28.15 -0.20 2.31
N SER A 325 29.36 -0.59 2.71
CA SER A 325 29.76 -2.00 2.83
C SER A 325 29.01 -2.71 3.95
N LEU A 326 28.79 -2.06 5.11
CA LEU A 326 27.95 -2.62 6.18
C LEU A 326 26.50 -2.81 5.75
N LEU A 327 25.93 -1.84 5.04
CA LEU A 327 24.57 -1.90 4.53
C LEU A 327 24.39 -3.04 3.54
N ARG A 328 25.35 -3.20 2.62
CA ARG A 328 25.41 -4.33 1.68
C ARG A 328 25.53 -5.66 2.41
N ALA A 329 26.46 -5.75 3.36
CA ALA A 329 26.70 -6.95 4.14
C ALA A 329 25.45 -7.34 4.96
N TYR A 330 24.74 -6.38 5.53
CA TYR A 330 23.46 -6.59 6.21
C TYR A 330 22.38 -7.08 5.23
N ARG A 331 22.13 -6.32 4.15
CA ARG A 331 21.06 -6.59 3.17
C ARG A 331 21.18 -7.96 2.51
N PHE A 332 22.40 -8.38 2.21
CA PHE A 332 22.69 -9.59 1.44
C PHE A 332 23.27 -10.72 2.28
N SER A 333 23.30 -10.56 3.60
CA SER A 333 23.66 -11.66 4.48
C SER A 333 22.63 -12.81 4.37
N PRO A 334 23.09 -14.07 4.38
CA PRO A 334 22.18 -15.20 4.49
C PRO A 334 21.43 -15.11 5.82
N ILE A 335 20.14 -15.44 5.78
CA ILE A 335 19.36 -15.61 6.99
C ILE A 335 19.70 -16.98 7.53
N ILE A 336 20.30 -17.02 8.71
CA ILE A 336 20.55 -18.24 9.48
C ILE A 336 19.71 -18.19 10.76
N PRO A 337 19.42 -19.35 11.40
CA PRO A 337 18.47 -19.40 12.50
C PRO A 337 18.75 -18.44 13.65
N ASP A 338 20.02 -18.15 13.96
CA ASP A 338 20.44 -17.30 15.08
C ASP A 338 20.56 -15.81 14.73
N LEU A 339 20.38 -15.43 13.46
CA LEU A 339 20.54 -14.07 12.95
C LEU A 339 21.91 -13.44 13.28
N GLY A 340 22.94 -14.27 13.48
CA GLY A 340 24.24 -13.83 14.01
C GLY A 340 24.90 -12.75 13.16
N PHE A 341 24.86 -12.89 11.82
CA PHE A 341 25.41 -11.89 10.90
C PHE A 341 24.71 -10.53 11.02
N GLN A 342 23.38 -10.53 11.01
CA GLN A 342 22.58 -9.30 11.10
C GLN A 342 22.86 -8.58 12.43
N ILE A 343 22.90 -9.33 13.53
CA ILE A 343 23.24 -8.79 14.87
C ILE A 343 24.62 -8.15 14.86
N HIS A 344 25.62 -8.83 14.28
CA HIS A 344 27.01 -8.37 14.29
C HIS A 344 27.18 -7.06 13.49
N TYR A 345 26.58 -6.96 12.30
CA TYR A 345 26.61 -5.73 11.51
C TYR A 345 25.84 -4.58 12.19
N LEU A 346 24.67 -4.84 12.77
CA LEU A 346 23.91 -3.82 13.48
C LEU A 346 24.62 -3.32 14.74
N ARG A 347 25.35 -4.18 15.46
CA ARG A 347 26.20 -3.76 16.58
C ARG A 347 27.31 -2.82 16.14
N LEU A 348 28.00 -3.12 15.04
CA LEU A 348 29.02 -2.23 14.50
C LEU A 348 28.43 -0.91 14.01
N THR A 349 27.31 -0.94 13.29
CA THR A 349 26.57 0.27 12.89
C THR A 349 26.20 1.11 14.12
N THR A 350 25.70 0.49 15.18
CA THR A 350 25.36 1.18 16.43
C THR A 350 26.59 1.81 17.08
N ALA A 351 27.73 1.11 17.12
CA ALA A 351 28.98 1.63 17.66
C ALA A 351 29.46 2.85 16.84
N ILE A 352 29.46 2.79 15.51
CA ILE A 352 29.86 3.91 14.64
C ILE A 352 28.94 5.13 14.85
N LEU A 353 27.63 4.90 14.95
CA LEU A 353 26.65 5.97 15.13
C LEU A 353 26.61 6.56 16.54
N ARG A 354 27.27 5.97 17.54
CA ARG A 354 27.46 6.63 18.85
C ARG A 354 28.39 7.83 18.76
N HIS A 355 29.39 7.77 17.87
CA HIS A 355 30.32 8.87 17.65
C HIS A 355 29.61 10.05 16.97
N GLU A 356 29.54 11.21 17.65
CA GLU A 356 28.72 12.35 17.23
C GLU A 356 29.07 12.87 15.83
N LYS A 357 30.35 13.16 15.56
CA LYS A 357 30.78 13.71 14.26
C LYS A 357 30.50 12.73 13.11
N SER A 358 30.82 11.44 13.31
CA SER A 358 30.56 10.39 12.32
C SER A 358 29.07 10.23 12.07
N ARG A 359 28.25 10.20 13.13
CA ARG A 359 26.78 10.11 13.00
C ARG A 359 26.23 11.27 12.19
N LYS A 360 26.56 12.52 12.53
CA LYS A 360 26.08 13.71 11.81
C LYS A 360 26.47 13.71 10.34
N TYR A 361 27.72 13.35 10.02
CA TYR A 361 28.19 13.20 8.65
C TYR A 361 27.38 12.14 7.89
N LEU A 362 27.24 10.94 8.47
CA LEU A 362 26.55 9.81 7.86
C LEU A 362 25.07 10.10 7.65
N LEU A 363 24.40 10.76 8.60
CA LEU A 363 23.00 11.19 8.46
C LEU A 363 22.82 12.20 7.33
N SER A 364 23.73 13.16 7.23
CA SER A 364 23.64 14.23 6.25
C SER A 364 23.90 13.75 4.82
N ASN A 365 24.81 12.79 4.63
CA ASN A 365 25.39 12.50 3.31
C ASN A 365 25.21 11.06 2.81
N VAL A 366 24.98 10.07 3.70
CA VAL A 366 25.11 8.65 3.31
C VAL A 366 23.85 7.85 3.63
N LEU A 367 23.43 7.84 4.89
CA LEU A 367 22.44 6.89 5.40
C LEU A 367 21.08 7.08 4.76
N TYR A 368 20.71 8.31 4.42
CA TYR A 368 19.32 8.61 4.17
C TYR A 368 18.64 7.88 3.00
N PRO A 369 19.22 7.80 1.79
CA PRO A 369 18.66 7.00 0.69
C PRO A 369 18.52 5.51 1.02
N PHE A 370 19.23 5.01 2.04
CA PHE A 370 19.33 3.59 2.34
C PHE A 370 18.94 3.24 3.79
N ILE A 371 18.46 4.19 4.58
CA ILE A 371 18.29 4.06 6.03
C ILE A 371 17.36 2.89 6.37
N VAL A 372 16.25 2.83 5.65
CA VAL A 372 15.21 1.82 5.67
C VAL A 372 15.73 0.39 5.47
N VAL A 373 16.88 0.21 4.80
CA VAL A 373 17.52 -1.10 4.57
C VAL A 373 17.94 -1.75 5.88
N PHE A 374 18.50 -0.99 6.83
CA PHE A 374 18.90 -1.53 8.14
C PHE A 374 17.71 -2.00 8.99
N PHE A 375 16.50 -1.55 8.67
CA PHE A 375 15.30 -1.85 9.44
C PHE A 375 14.53 -3.07 8.91
N TYR A 376 14.90 -3.59 7.75
CA TYR A 376 14.25 -4.76 7.18
C TYR A 376 14.78 -6.05 7.79
N ILE A 377 13.85 -6.87 8.24
CA ILE A 377 14.10 -8.26 8.62
C ILE A 377 13.59 -9.12 7.47
N LYS A 378 14.52 -9.53 6.60
CA LYS A 378 14.20 -10.25 5.38
C LYS A 378 13.41 -11.53 5.69
N THR A 379 12.33 -11.76 4.96
CA THR A 379 11.58 -13.01 5.07
C THR A 379 12.32 -14.09 4.28
N PRO A 380 12.66 -15.24 4.88
CA PRO A 380 13.39 -16.28 4.19
C PRO A 380 12.50 -16.94 3.13
N LEU A 381 12.87 -16.79 1.86
CA LEU A 381 12.19 -17.46 0.74
C LEU A 381 12.47 -18.98 0.75
N ARG A 382 13.64 -19.39 1.24
CA ARG A 382 14.05 -20.80 1.38
C ARG A 382 14.10 -21.23 2.85
N VAL A 383 12.96 -21.71 3.34
CA VAL A 383 12.74 -22.16 4.73
C VAL A 383 13.80 -23.16 5.22
N LYS A 384 14.22 -24.10 4.38
CA LYS A 384 15.25 -25.09 4.73
C LYS A 384 16.62 -24.45 4.94
N GLU A 385 17.03 -23.60 4.01
CA GLU A 385 18.33 -22.92 4.07
C GLU A 385 18.39 -21.88 5.19
N ALA A 386 17.26 -21.28 5.53
CA ALA A 386 17.14 -20.41 6.70
C ALA A 386 17.11 -21.17 8.04
N GLY A 387 17.22 -22.50 8.01
CA GLY A 387 17.13 -23.40 9.16
C GLY A 387 15.83 -23.26 9.96
N LEU A 388 14.76 -22.77 9.33
CA LEU A 388 13.44 -22.69 9.96
C LEU A 388 12.83 -24.06 10.19
N GLU A 389 13.22 -25.06 9.40
CA GLU A 389 12.84 -26.46 9.65
C GLU A 389 13.43 -26.99 10.97
N GLU A 390 14.65 -26.60 11.30
CA GLU A 390 15.29 -26.95 12.58
C GLU A 390 14.70 -26.14 13.74
N LEU A 391 14.42 -24.84 13.51
CA LEU A 391 13.87 -23.96 14.53
C LEU A 391 12.40 -24.26 14.84
N ILE A 392 11.62 -24.66 13.83
CA ILE A 392 10.21 -25.03 13.91
C ILE A 392 10.02 -26.42 13.28
N PRO A 393 10.39 -27.50 13.99
CA PRO A 393 10.32 -28.86 13.46
C PRO A 393 8.89 -29.30 13.16
N THR A 394 7.97 -28.96 14.06
CA THR A 394 6.55 -29.28 13.93
C THR A 394 5.79 -28.06 13.45
N THR A 395 5.16 -28.19 12.29
CA THR A 395 4.23 -27.20 11.72
C THR A 395 2.82 -27.46 12.24
N TRP A 396 2.01 -26.40 12.24
CA TRP A 396 0.61 -26.48 12.59
C TRP A 396 -0.18 -25.45 11.79
N TRP A 397 -1.41 -25.80 11.43
CA TRP A 397 -2.40 -24.94 10.82
C TRP A 397 -3.78 -25.40 11.28
N PRO A 398 -4.79 -24.52 11.28
CA PRO A 398 -6.15 -24.91 11.62
C PRO A 398 -6.68 -25.93 10.59
N THR A 399 -7.09 -27.12 11.04
CA THR A 399 -7.54 -28.21 10.15
C THR A 399 -9.07 -28.39 10.12
N ARG A 400 -9.78 -27.80 11.09
CA ARG A 400 -11.23 -27.97 11.27
C ARG A 400 -11.93 -26.64 11.19
N PHE A 401 -12.47 -26.37 10.02
CA PHE A 401 -13.41 -25.29 9.81
C PHE A 401 -14.82 -25.88 9.86
N ASP A 402 -15.69 -25.33 10.70
CA ASP A 402 -17.12 -25.59 10.68
C ASP A 402 -17.70 -25.21 9.30
N LYS A 403 -18.93 -25.62 8.98
CA LYS A 403 -19.62 -25.27 7.70
C LYS A 403 -19.66 -23.76 7.41
N GLU A 404 -19.34 -22.93 8.40
CA GLU A 404 -19.26 -21.46 8.37
C GLU A 404 -17.81 -20.91 8.32
N GLY A 405 -16.78 -21.74 8.19
CA GLY A 405 -15.38 -21.30 8.15
C GLY A 405 -14.74 -20.99 9.51
N LYS A 406 -15.37 -21.36 10.64
CA LYS A 406 -14.86 -21.11 12.00
C LYS A 406 -14.15 -22.33 12.59
N GLU A 407 -13.11 -22.13 13.40
CA GLU A 407 -12.41 -23.23 14.06
C GLU A 407 -13.34 -24.04 14.99
N SER A 408 -13.48 -25.35 14.74
CA SER A 408 -14.22 -26.25 15.63
C SER A 408 -13.47 -26.41 16.95
N LYS A 409 -14.14 -26.27 18.11
CA LYS A 409 -13.50 -26.36 19.44
C LYS A 409 -13.04 -27.76 19.86
N ASP A 410 -13.45 -28.81 19.14
CA ASP A 410 -13.08 -30.20 19.44
C ASP A 410 -11.69 -30.55 18.87
N GLU A 411 -10.64 -30.18 19.61
CA GLU A 411 -9.24 -30.48 19.27
C GLU A 411 -8.80 -31.81 19.91
N SER A 412 -8.22 -32.72 19.11
CA SER A 412 -7.67 -33.98 19.62
C SER A 412 -6.46 -33.74 20.53
N ALA A 413 -6.14 -34.68 21.42
CA ALA A 413 -4.96 -34.58 22.27
C ALA A 413 -3.64 -34.47 21.47
N GLU A 414 -3.58 -35.15 20.32
CA GLU A 414 -2.42 -35.12 19.42
C GLU A 414 -2.30 -33.77 18.69
N GLU A 415 -3.41 -33.22 18.22
CA GLU A 415 -3.46 -31.92 17.54
C GLU A 415 -3.05 -30.78 18.49
N ARG A 416 -3.51 -30.85 19.74
CA ARG A 416 -3.09 -29.93 20.82
C ARG A 416 -1.60 -30.01 21.10
N MET A 417 -1.02 -31.20 21.07
CA MET A 417 0.41 -31.39 21.29
C MET A 417 1.23 -30.81 20.14
N ARG A 418 0.78 -31.01 18.88
CA ARG A 418 1.40 -30.42 17.69
C ARG A 418 1.34 -28.89 17.70
N ARG A 419 0.18 -28.30 18.01
CA ARG A 419 0.02 -26.84 18.16
C ARG A 419 0.99 -26.27 19.18
N ARG A 420 1.06 -26.85 20.38
CA ARG A 420 2.00 -26.41 21.43
C ARG A 420 3.46 -26.52 20.99
N ALA A 421 3.81 -27.53 20.18
CA ALA A 421 5.16 -27.69 19.65
C ALA A 421 5.51 -26.59 18.63
N TYR A 422 4.57 -26.29 17.73
CA TYR A 422 4.67 -25.18 16.77
C TYR A 422 4.80 -23.82 17.48
N GLU A 423 3.92 -23.52 18.44
CA GLU A 423 3.95 -22.28 19.23
C GLU A 423 5.30 -22.08 19.95
N ARG A 424 5.87 -23.16 20.52
CA ARG A 424 7.23 -23.10 21.11
C ARG A 424 8.29 -22.73 20.07
N GLY A 425 8.18 -23.24 18.85
CA GLY A 425 9.04 -22.87 17.72
C GLY A 425 8.91 -21.39 17.37
N CYS A 426 7.68 -20.91 17.19
CA CYS A 426 7.38 -19.50 16.94
C CYS A 426 7.93 -18.58 18.03
N GLN A 427 7.81 -18.97 19.31
CA GLN A 427 8.33 -18.17 20.43
C GLN A 427 9.86 -18.09 20.42
N ARG A 428 10.56 -19.19 20.06
CA ARG A 428 12.02 -19.15 19.90
C ARG A 428 12.44 -18.20 18.79
N LEU A 429 11.72 -18.24 17.66
CA LEU A 429 11.94 -17.32 16.54
C LEU A 429 11.73 -15.87 16.96
N LYS A 430 10.62 -15.58 17.65
CA LYS A 430 10.29 -14.23 18.16
C LYS A 430 11.42 -13.67 19.02
N LYS A 431 11.92 -14.43 20.00
CA LYS A 431 13.02 -14.01 20.87
C LYS A 431 14.32 -13.65 20.13
N ARG A 432 14.61 -14.33 19.01
CA ARG A 432 15.79 -14.03 18.20
C ARG A 432 15.61 -12.76 17.37
N ILE A 433 14.41 -12.54 16.85
CA ILE A 433 14.03 -11.32 16.15
C ILE A 433 14.05 -10.11 17.09
N GLU A 434 13.58 -10.25 18.32
CA GLU A 434 13.55 -9.17 19.33
C GLU A 434 14.94 -8.53 19.52
N VAL A 435 16.02 -9.31 19.55
CA VAL A 435 17.41 -8.79 19.66
C VAL A 435 17.79 -7.89 18.47
N VAL A 436 17.40 -8.28 17.25
CA VAL A 436 17.62 -7.47 16.04
C VAL A 436 16.79 -6.19 16.09
N GLU A 437 15.52 -6.30 16.51
CA GLU A 437 14.63 -5.14 16.64
C GLU A 437 15.12 -4.14 17.69
N GLU A 438 15.65 -4.61 18.82
CA GLU A 438 16.24 -3.76 19.85
C GLU A 438 17.42 -2.95 19.33
N LEU A 439 18.34 -3.58 18.58
CA LEU A 439 19.47 -2.89 17.95
C LEU A 439 19.01 -1.87 16.91
N GLN A 440 18.00 -2.21 16.10
CA GLN A 440 17.39 -1.27 15.16
C GLN A 440 16.79 -0.06 15.88
N VAL A 441 16.04 -0.27 16.97
CA VAL A 441 15.49 0.83 17.78
C VAL A 441 16.60 1.67 18.41
N GLN A 442 17.71 1.07 18.86
CA GLN A 442 18.88 1.81 19.37
C GLN A 442 19.49 2.72 18.30
N ILE A 443 19.64 2.24 17.06
CA ILE A 443 20.08 3.05 15.93
C ILE A 443 19.15 4.26 15.75
N LEU A 444 17.83 4.07 15.74
CA LEU A 444 16.88 5.19 15.62
C LEU A 444 16.97 6.15 16.80
N LYS A 445 17.18 5.64 18.01
CA LYS A 445 17.36 6.49 19.19
C LYS A 445 18.58 7.40 19.03
N LEU A 446 19.70 6.88 18.53
CA LEU A 446 20.89 7.70 18.26
C LEU A 446 20.62 8.77 17.20
N MET A 447 19.85 8.43 16.16
CA MET A 447 19.49 9.33 15.08
C MET A 447 18.48 10.41 15.47
N LEU A 448 17.60 10.11 16.42
CA LEU A 448 16.60 11.02 16.97
C LEU A 448 17.11 11.79 18.21
N ASN A 449 18.41 11.72 18.49
CA ASN A 449 19.03 12.43 19.61
C ASN A 449 18.98 13.95 19.38
N ASN A 450 18.59 14.69 20.43
CA ASN A 450 18.49 16.15 20.43
C ASN A 450 19.47 16.82 21.43
N LYS A 451 20.36 16.04 22.05
CA LYS A 451 21.32 16.53 23.05
C LYS A 451 22.71 16.81 22.47
N ASP A 452 22.96 16.45 21.22
CA ASP A 452 24.26 16.52 20.56
C ASP A 452 24.50 17.91 19.93
N LYS A 453 24.86 18.87 20.79
CA LYS A 453 25.07 20.29 20.42
C LYS A 453 26.55 20.67 20.20
N GLY A 454 27.46 19.70 20.11
CA GLY A 454 28.90 19.98 20.04
C GLY A 454 29.31 20.85 18.83
N THR A 455 28.81 20.51 17.64
CA THR A 455 29.00 21.29 16.40
C THR A 455 27.78 21.13 15.48
N GLY A 456 27.15 22.25 15.07
CA GLY A 456 26.02 22.27 14.12
C GLY A 456 24.65 21.86 14.71
N GLU A 457 23.68 21.59 13.83
CA GLU A 457 22.32 21.16 14.20
C GLU A 457 22.32 19.79 14.92
N ALA A 458 21.34 19.56 15.80
CA ALA A 458 21.19 18.27 16.49
C ALA A 458 20.82 17.14 15.51
N SER A 459 21.20 15.89 15.80
CA SER A 459 20.94 14.76 14.89
C SER A 459 19.48 14.62 14.50
N ARG A 460 18.56 14.91 15.44
CA ARG A 460 17.12 14.81 15.19
C ARG A 460 16.66 15.72 14.05
N TYR A 461 17.16 16.95 13.93
CA TYR A 461 16.72 17.87 12.88
C TYR A 461 17.25 17.43 11.52
N ILE A 462 18.49 16.95 11.47
CA ILE A 462 19.07 16.32 10.27
C ILE A 462 18.19 15.14 9.84
N PHE A 463 17.84 14.25 10.77
CA PHE A 463 16.94 13.13 10.50
C PHE A 463 15.58 13.60 9.99
N LEU A 464 14.96 14.58 10.65
CA LEU A 464 13.62 15.08 10.30
C LEU A 464 13.57 15.70 8.90
N ASN A 465 14.53 16.57 8.57
CA ASN A 465 14.60 17.21 7.24
C ASN A 465 14.75 16.17 6.14
N LYS A 466 15.60 15.18 6.40
CA LYS A 466 15.74 14.06 5.50
C LYS A 466 14.43 13.24 5.44
N PHE A 467 13.84 12.89 6.60
CA PHE A 467 12.58 12.15 6.73
C PHE A 467 11.50 12.71 5.80
N ARG A 468 11.32 14.02 5.84
CA ARG A 468 10.39 14.76 4.97
C ARG A 468 10.72 14.63 3.49
N LYS A 469 12.00 14.75 3.09
CA LYS A 469 12.43 14.59 1.69
C LYS A 469 12.10 13.21 1.12
N PHE A 470 12.29 12.14 1.89
CA PHE A 470 11.86 10.80 1.43
C PHE A 470 10.36 10.68 1.27
N LEU A 471 9.58 11.25 2.20
CA LEU A 471 8.13 11.21 2.07
C LEU A 471 7.68 12.00 0.84
N GLN A 472 8.36 13.10 0.50
CA GLN A 472 8.14 13.85 -0.73
C GLN A 472 8.40 13.00 -1.98
N GLU A 473 9.53 12.30 -2.02
CA GLU A 473 9.90 11.40 -3.12
C GLU A 473 8.88 10.26 -3.29
N ASN A 474 8.35 9.72 -2.19
CA ASN A 474 7.35 8.66 -2.21
C ASN A 474 5.93 9.16 -2.52
N ALA A 475 5.59 10.40 -2.17
CA ALA A 475 4.28 10.99 -2.44
C ALA A 475 4.13 11.44 -3.91
N SER A 476 5.21 11.90 -4.53
CA SER A 476 5.15 12.59 -5.83
C SER A 476 4.90 11.68 -7.04
N ASN A 477 4.87 10.34 -6.90
CA ASN A 477 4.80 9.35 -8.00
C ASN A 477 5.83 9.55 -9.16
N ARG A 478 6.72 10.55 -9.08
CA ARG A 478 7.64 11.02 -10.14
C ARG A 478 9.01 10.34 -10.14
N GLY A 479 9.22 9.34 -9.30
CA GLY A 479 10.41 8.49 -9.34
C GLY A 479 9.99 7.04 -9.27
N HIS A 480 10.65 6.16 -10.02
CA HIS A 480 10.50 4.70 -9.92
C HIS A 480 10.51 4.26 -8.44
N PRO A 481 9.36 3.96 -7.80
CA PRO A 481 9.31 3.74 -6.35
C PRO A 481 10.06 2.47 -5.92
N THR A 482 10.35 1.59 -6.89
CA THR A 482 11.00 0.30 -6.72
C THR A 482 12.53 0.33 -6.73
N ALA A 483 13.18 1.44 -7.07
CA ALA A 483 14.65 1.44 -7.24
C ALA A 483 15.43 1.56 -5.92
N LEU A 484 14.97 2.38 -4.96
CA LEU A 484 15.76 2.68 -3.75
C LEU A 484 15.33 1.90 -2.50
N CYS A 485 14.04 1.59 -2.33
CA CYS A 485 13.55 0.82 -1.20
C CYS A 485 12.31 -0.02 -1.54
N PRO A 486 12.39 -1.36 -1.52
CA PRO A 486 11.20 -2.18 -1.67
C PRO A 486 10.18 -1.86 -0.57
N PRO A 487 8.88 -1.75 -0.88
CA PRO A 487 7.86 -1.33 0.09
C PRO A 487 7.82 -2.12 1.41
N GLU A 488 8.23 -3.40 1.40
CA GLU A 488 8.28 -4.30 2.58
C GLU A 488 9.15 -3.77 3.74
N TYR A 489 10.16 -2.96 3.42
CA TYR A 489 11.08 -2.37 4.40
C TYR A 489 10.38 -1.32 5.28
N MET A 490 9.35 -0.67 4.72
CA MET A 490 8.61 0.42 5.35
C MET A 490 7.79 -0.04 6.54
N VAL A 491 7.23 -1.26 6.48
CA VAL A 491 6.45 -1.84 7.57
C VAL A 491 7.33 -1.99 8.81
N CYS A 492 8.51 -2.60 8.63
CA CYS A 492 9.42 -2.78 9.75
C CYS A 492 9.86 -1.42 10.30
N PHE A 493 10.36 -0.53 9.44
CA PHE A 493 10.81 0.81 9.81
C PHE A 493 9.76 1.59 10.61
N LEU A 494 8.48 1.57 10.21
CA LEU A 494 7.38 2.22 10.93
C LEU A 494 7.32 1.80 12.40
N HIS A 495 7.29 0.49 12.68
CA HIS A 495 7.19 -0.03 14.05
C HIS A 495 8.37 0.40 14.93
N ARG A 496 9.59 0.37 14.38
CA ARG A 496 10.80 0.77 15.15
C ARG A 496 10.81 2.28 15.37
N LEU A 497 10.35 3.07 14.39
CA LEU A 497 10.21 4.51 14.52
C LEU A 497 9.16 4.91 15.55
N ILE A 498 7.99 4.25 15.57
CA ILE A 498 6.97 4.42 16.61
C ILE A 498 7.57 4.15 17.99
N THR A 499 8.27 3.02 18.16
CA THR A 499 8.91 2.66 19.42
C THR A 499 9.93 3.71 19.89
N ALA A 500 10.77 4.21 18.97
CA ALA A 500 11.78 5.22 19.28
C ALA A 500 11.16 6.58 19.65
N VAL A 501 10.14 7.03 18.90
CA VAL A 501 9.42 8.29 19.17
C VAL A 501 8.70 8.23 20.51
N ARG A 502 7.98 7.14 20.80
CA ARG A 502 7.31 6.95 22.10
C ARG A 502 8.28 7.01 23.27
N SER A 503 9.45 6.39 23.12
CA SER A 503 10.49 6.44 24.16
C SER A 503 10.96 7.87 24.46
N TYR A 504 11.16 8.72 23.45
CA TYR A 504 11.54 10.12 23.66
C TYR A 504 10.40 10.97 24.20
N TRP A 505 9.18 10.70 23.73
CA TRP A 505 7.96 11.36 24.19
C TRP A 505 7.74 11.14 25.69
N ASP A 506 7.84 9.89 26.14
CA ASP A 506 7.67 9.53 27.56
C ASP A 506 8.84 10.02 28.43
N GLU A 507 10.08 10.04 27.92
CA GLU A 507 11.21 10.71 28.61
C GLU A 507 10.92 12.21 28.80
N GLY A 508 10.33 12.87 27.79
CA GLY A 508 9.89 14.27 27.86
C GLY A 508 8.82 14.50 28.93
N LYS A 509 7.81 13.64 29.00
CA LYS A 509 6.76 13.69 30.03
C LYS A 509 7.30 13.47 31.44
N MET A 510 8.26 12.56 31.62
CA MET A 510 8.91 12.37 32.92
C MET A 510 9.65 13.62 33.40
N LYS A 511 10.19 14.43 32.48
CA LYS A 511 10.83 15.71 32.80
C LYS A 511 9.83 16.84 33.02
N ASN A 512 8.72 16.83 32.28
CA ASN A 512 7.65 17.83 32.40
C ASN A 512 6.30 17.13 32.61
N PRO A 513 5.86 16.94 33.87
CA PRO A 513 4.62 16.22 34.19
C PRO A 513 3.34 16.82 33.61
N GLY A 514 3.38 18.08 33.16
CA GLY A 514 2.28 18.74 32.47
C GLY A 514 2.11 18.33 31.00
N CYS A 515 3.04 17.55 30.44
CA CYS A 515 2.98 17.07 29.07
C CYS A 515 2.08 15.83 28.91
N VAL A 516 1.54 15.68 27.70
CA VAL A 516 0.62 14.59 27.34
C VAL A 516 1.37 13.26 27.26
N SER A 517 0.72 12.16 27.67
CA SER A 517 1.27 10.79 27.53
C SER A 517 1.50 10.41 26.08
N SER A 518 2.48 9.54 25.79
CA SER A 518 2.57 8.97 24.43
C SER A 518 1.29 8.23 24.04
N ASP A 519 0.58 7.62 25.00
CA ASP A 519 -0.72 6.98 24.79
C ASP A 519 -1.85 7.95 24.43
N GLU A 520 -1.70 9.25 24.66
CA GLU A 520 -2.69 10.29 24.33
C GLU A 520 -2.13 11.25 23.26
N ALA A 521 -1.10 10.81 22.54
CA ALA A 521 -0.46 11.61 21.50
C ALA A 521 -1.44 11.95 20.36
N TYR A 522 -1.36 13.18 19.87
CA TYR A 522 -2.10 13.67 18.71
C TYR A 522 -1.27 14.71 17.96
N VAL A 523 -1.61 14.97 16.70
CA VAL A 523 -1.01 16.03 15.89
C VAL A 523 -1.90 17.27 15.99
N PRO A 524 -1.37 18.43 16.45
CA PRO A 524 -2.19 19.62 16.64
C PRO A 524 -2.69 20.22 15.31
N PRO A 525 -3.94 20.70 15.22
CA PRO A 525 -4.51 21.24 13.99
C PRO A 525 -3.74 22.42 13.39
N GLN A 526 -2.98 23.15 14.23
CA GLN A 526 -2.12 24.27 13.86
C GLN A 526 -1.18 23.92 12.70
N LEU A 527 -0.65 22.70 12.67
CA LEU A 527 0.26 22.23 11.61
C LEU A 527 -0.40 22.22 10.23
N PHE A 528 -1.72 22.10 10.15
CA PHE A 528 -2.44 21.91 8.89
C PHE A 528 -2.70 23.21 8.13
N TYR A 529 -2.81 24.33 8.85
CA TYR A 529 -3.17 25.62 8.27
C TYR A 529 -2.14 26.73 8.46
N ASN A 530 -1.15 26.56 9.34
CA ASN A 530 -0.13 27.59 9.53
C ASN A 530 0.89 27.66 8.37
N GLY A 531 0.91 26.68 7.47
CA GLY A 531 1.77 26.69 6.28
C GLY A 531 3.26 26.41 6.56
N LYS A 532 3.63 25.98 7.77
CA LYS A 532 5.02 25.62 8.10
C LYS A 532 5.39 24.19 7.71
N VAL A 533 4.40 23.35 7.43
CA VAL A 533 4.58 21.96 7.00
C VAL A 533 4.07 21.80 5.58
N ASP A 534 4.93 21.32 4.68
CA ASP A 534 4.56 20.95 3.32
C ASP A 534 4.08 19.49 3.29
N TYR A 535 3.03 19.27 2.51
CA TYR A 535 2.38 17.98 2.31
C TYR A 535 2.31 17.61 0.82
N PHE A 536 3.15 18.19 -0.04
CA PHE A 536 3.43 17.71 -1.40
C PHE A 536 2.16 17.60 -2.27
N ASP A 537 1.29 18.61 -2.21
CA ASP A 537 0.00 18.66 -2.92
C ASP A 537 -1.01 17.55 -2.56
N LEU A 538 -0.77 16.79 -1.47
CA LEU A 538 -1.76 15.85 -0.95
C LEU A 538 -3.08 16.56 -0.62
N GLN A 539 -4.20 15.91 -0.94
CA GLN A 539 -5.53 16.51 -0.76
C GLN A 539 -5.84 16.81 0.73
N ARG A 540 -6.57 17.90 0.93
CA ARG A 540 -7.20 18.23 2.22
C ARG A 540 -8.68 17.93 2.14
N LEU A 541 -9.32 17.80 3.29
CA LEU A 541 -10.78 17.64 3.35
C LEU A 541 -11.50 18.74 2.55
N GLY A 542 -11.08 19.98 2.68
CA GLY A 542 -11.66 21.10 1.94
C GLY A 542 -11.21 21.26 0.47
N GLY A 543 -10.45 20.31 -0.07
CA GLY A 543 -9.88 20.37 -1.42
C GLY A 543 -8.44 20.91 -1.45
N LEU A 544 -8.08 21.60 -2.54
CA LEU A 544 -6.71 22.10 -2.74
C LEU A 544 -6.36 23.19 -1.70
N LEU A 545 -5.13 23.13 -1.18
CA LEU A 545 -4.64 24.08 -0.18
C LEU A 545 -4.73 25.54 -0.66
N SER A 546 -4.44 25.79 -1.94
CA SER A 546 -4.55 27.12 -2.56
C SER A 546 -5.97 27.67 -2.56
N HIS A 547 -6.96 26.80 -2.84
CA HIS A 547 -8.38 27.15 -2.75
C HIS A 547 -8.76 27.50 -1.31
N LEU A 548 -8.36 26.66 -0.35
CA LEU A 548 -8.68 26.87 1.07
C LEU A 548 -8.08 28.16 1.62
N LYS A 549 -6.82 28.41 1.31
CA LYS A 549 -6.09 29.63 1.62
C LYS A 549 -6.81 30.89 1.10
N LYS A 550 -7.48 30.81 -0.07
CA LYS A 550 -8.25 31.91 -0.66
C LYS A 550 -9.63 32.07 -0.03
N THR A 551 -10.35 30.96 0.17
CA THR A 551 -11.76 30.94 0.61
C THR A 551 -11.90 31.17 2.12
N LEU A 552 -10.94 30.72 2.94
CA LEU A 552 -10.99 30.75 4.41
C LEU A 552 -9.99 31.74 5.04
N LYS A 553 -9.47 32.70 4.26
CA LYS A 553 -8.49 33.70 4.75
C LYS A 553 -8.96 34.52 5.95
N ASP A 554 -10.25 34.88 5.97
CA ASP A 554 -10.83 35.73 7.02
C ASP A 554 -11.04 34.92 8.32
N ASP A 555 -11.34 33.62 8.18
CA ASP A 555 -11.41 32.67 9.28
C ASP A 555 -10.02 32.40 9.88
N LEU A 556 -8.97 32.28 9.05
CA LEU A 556 -7.58 32.16 9.54
C LEU A 556 -7.14 33.39 10.34
N ALA A 557 -7.50 34.59 9.85
CA ALA A 557 -7.15 35.83 10.51
C ALA A 557 -7.90 36.03 11.84
N SER A 558 -9.17 35.61 11.91
CA SER A 558 -10.02 35.81 13.09
C SER A 558 -9.90 34.70 14.14
N LYS A 559 -9.76 33.44 13.73
CA LYS A 559 -9.72 32.27 14.64
C LYS A 559 -8.31 31.82 15.02
N ALA A 560 -7.32 32.06 14.15
CA ALA A 560 -5.95 31.62 14.35
C ALA A 560 -4.93 32.77 14.36
N ASN A 561 -5.35 34.03 14.21
CA ASN A 561 -4.46 35.21 14.13
C ASN A 561 -3.36 35.11 13.04
N ILE A 562 -3.61 34.34 11.98
CA ILE A 562 -2.66 34.16 10.86
C ILE A 562 -3.06 35.08 9.70
N LEU A 563 -2.12 35.91 9.24
CA LEU A 563 -2.28 36.70 8.02
C LEU A 563 -1.45 36.09 6.88
N MET A 564 -2.13 35.78 5.78
CA MET A 564 -1.54 35.29 4.54
C MET A 564 -0.79 36.39 3.78
N ASP A 565 0.38 36.08 3.22
CA ASP A 565 1.10 36.98 2.30
C ASP A 565 0.33 37.10 0.97
N PRO A 566 -0.03 38.31 0.50
CA PRO A 566 -0.75 38.51 -0.77
C PRO A 566 -0.05 37.88 -1.99
N ALA A 567 1.28 37.71 -1.94
CA ALA A 567 2.03 37.05 -3.00
C ALA A 567 1.71 35.54 -3.12
N GLU A 568 1.43 34.84 -2.02
CA GLU A 568 1.01 33.42 -2.04
C GLU A 568 -0.42 33.25 -2.62
N ILE A 569 -1.22 34.32 -2.63
CA ILE A 569 -2.59 34.30 -3.18
C ILE A 569 -2.58 34.57 -4.70
N GLN A 570 -1.55 35.27 -5.21
CA GLN A 570 -1.42 35.65 -6.63
C GLN A 570 -0.58 34.67 -7.46
N ALA A 571 0.32 33.89 -6.86
CA ALA A 571 1.26 33.02 -7.59
C ALA A 571 0.62 31.81 -8.29
N THR A 572 -0.70 31.61 -8.19
CA THR A 572 -1.37 30.41 -8.73
C THR A 572 -2.71 30.75 -9.39
N SER A 573 -2.71 31.61 -10.43
CA SER A 573 -3.75 31.56 -11.46
C SER A 573 -3.23 30.76 -12.66
N MET A 574 -3.92 29.67 -12.96
CA MET A 574 -3.72 28.81 -14.11
C MET A 574 -4.07 29.59 -15.39
N ASP A 575 -3.08 29.82 -16.27
CA ASP A 575 -3.20 29.87 -17.74
C ASP A 575 -1.86 30.29 -18.34
N ASP A 576 -1.17 29.30 -18.94
CA ASP A 576 -0.62 29.38 -20.31
C ASP A 576 -0.33 27.93 -20.73
N LEU A 577 -1.34 27.33 -21.38
CA LEU A 577 -1.18 26.21 -22.28
C LEU A 577 -0.50 26.75 -23.53
N ASP A 578 0.80 26.50 -23.71
CA ASP A 578 1.44 26.59 -25.02
C ASP A 578 2.41 25.40 -25.17
N GLU A 579 2.03 24.53 -26.10
CA GLU A 579 2.80 23.55 -26.90
C GLU A 579 4.07 22.91 -26.29
N GLU A 580 3.96 21.61 -26.03
CA GLU A 580 5.11 20.71 -25.86
C GLU A 580 5.91 20.63 -27.19
N GLU A 581 7.08 21.28 -27.23
CA GLU A 581 8.14 20.93 -28.17
C GLU A 581 9.31 20.26 -27.40
N GLU A 582 9.59 19.01 -27.75
CA GLU A 582 10.67 18.19 -27.20
C GLU A 582 12.03 18.91 -27.29
N SER A 583 12.75 19.05 -26.17
CA SER A 583 14.23 19.04 -26.19
C SER A 583 14.86 18.65 -24.85
N VAL A 584 15.44 17.44 -24.85
CA VAL A 584 16.67 16.94 -24.19
C VAL A 584 17.19 17.68 -22.94
N PRO A 585 17.42 16.98 -21.81
CA PRO A 585 18.11 17.56 -20.66
C PRO A 585 19.63 17.53 -20.86
N ASN A 586 20.28 18.69 -20.83
CA ASN A 586 21.72 18.79 -20.58
C ASN A 586 21.98 19.65 -19.34
N CYS A 587 22.72 19.07 -18.41
CA CYS A 587 23.01 19.59 -17.09
C CYS A 587 24.43 20.20 -17.04
N LEU A 588 24.59 21.25 -16.22
CA LEU A 588 25.84 21.97 -15.83
C LEU A 588 26.52 22.75 -16.99
N TRP A 589 27.05 23.97 -16.86
CA TRP A 589 27.92 24.59 -15.85
C TRP A 589 27.88 26.14 -15.96
N LYS A 590 27.95 26.90 -14.85
CA LYS A 590 29.04 27.89 -14.55
C LYS A 590 28.72 28.91 -13.44
N GLN A 591 29.79 29.21 -12.72
CA GLN A 591 29.96 30.10 -11.58
C GLN A 591 29.98 31.60 -11.94
N ARG A 592 29.60 32.42 -10.94
CA ARG A 592 30.15 33.72 -10.48
C ARG A 592 30.58 34.83 -11.48
N GLN A 593 30.04 36.03 -11.18
CA GLN A 593 30.66 37.37 -11.17
C GLN A 593 30.42 38.36 -12.36
N PRO A 594 30.56 39.71 -12.14
CA PRO A 594 29.53 40.71 -12.51
C PRO A 594 30.03 41.87 -13.42
N PHE A 595 29.12 42.83 -13.69
CA PHE A 595 29.30 44.20 -14.21
C PHE A 595 29.45 44.45 -15.72
N GLY A 596 28.74 45.51 -16.15
CA GLY A 596 29.00 46.35 -17.33
C GLY A 596 28.19 45.94 -18.56
N ALA A 597 27.38 46.75 -19.25
CA ALA A 597 27.18 48.19 -19.41
C ALA A 597 26.84 48.38 -20.91
N VAL A 598 25.77 49.16 -21.21
CA VAL A 598 25.64 50.03 -22.41
C VAL A 598 25.35 49.26 -23.74
N ALA A 599 24.41 49.61 -24.62
CA ALA A 599 23.77 50.88 -24.97
C ALA A 599 22.46 50.68 -25.77
N MET A 600 21.55 51.67 -25.64
CA MET A 600 20.86 52.46 -26.72
C MET A 600 20.14 51.70 -27.85
N GLY A 601 18.89 51.96 -28.22
CA GLY A 601 17.93 53.06 -28.03
C GLY A 601 16.80 52.82 -29.07
N GLY A 602 15.61 53.44 -29.12
CA GLY A 602 14.91 54.48 -28.37
C GLY A 602 13.39 54.32 -28.66
N ALA A 603 12.49 54.78 -27.77
CA ALA A 603 11.91 56.15 -27.74
C ALA A 603 10.83 56.35 -28.84
N LEU A 604 9.58 56.80 -28.64
CA LEU A 604 8.82 57.57 -27.62
C LEU A 604 7.31 57.35 -27.93
N ALA A 605 6.35 57.43 -27.00
CA ALA A 605 5.84 58.71 -26.49
C ALA A 605 5.01 58.56 -25.19
N ARG A 606 5.15 59.58 -24.36
CA ARG A 606 4.52 59.88 -23.07
C ARG A 606 3.53 61.05 -23.25
N PRO A 607 2.66 61.38 -22.28
CA PRO A 607 3.00 62.41 -21.26
C PRO A 607 2.31 62.12 -19.89
N SER A 608 2.29 63.00 -18.89
CA SER A 608 3.35 63.57 -18.05
C SER A 608 2.69 64.34 -16.88
N TRP A 609 3.11 64.08 -15.62
CA TRP A 609 3.35 65.04 -14.51
C TRP A 609 2.19 65.87 -13.92
N LEU A 610 2.06 66.00 -12.59
CA LEU A 610 2.73 66.93 -11.65
C LEU A 610 2.33 66.51 -10.20
N SER A 611 2.99 66.77 -9.07
CA SER A 611 4.33 67.19 -8.66
C SER A 611 4.35 67.19 -7.11
N SER A 612 5.53 66.96 -6.54
CA SER A 612 6.01 67.03 -5.12
C SER A 612 5.82 68.45 -4.47
N PRO A 613 6.33 68.85 -3.25
CA PRO A 613 7.52 68.35 -2.52
C PRO A 613 7.63 68.43 -0.96
N THR A 614 8.64 67.68 -0.45
CA THR A 614 9.57 67.95 0.68
C THR A 614 9.05 67.93 2.13
N LEU A 615 9.77 67.45 3.16
CA LEU A 615 11.18 67.68 3.52
C LEU A 615 11.62 66.71 4.66
N GLY A 616 12.90 66.34 4.74
CA GLY A 616 13.50 65.79 5.98
C GLY A 616 14.57 64.70 5.83
N ARG A 617 15.83 65.10 5.55
CA ARG A 617 17.04 64.26 5.62
C ARG A 617 17.30 63.77 7.05
N ALA A 618 17.86 62.57 7.21
CA ALA A 618 19.27 62.32 7.54
C ALA A 618 19.47 60.99 8.26
N ASN A 619 20.55 60.32 7.87
CA ASN A 619 20.93 58.96 8.19
C ASN A 619 21.80 58.87 9.47
N ARG A 620 21.58 57.77 10.20
CA ARG A 620 22.56 56.88 10.88
C ARG A 620 23.30 57.31 12.16
N PHE A 621 23.39 56.27 13.02
CA PHE A 621 24.53 55.75 13.80
C PHE A 621 24.51 55.85 15.35
N LEU A 622 24.63 54.65 15.93
CA LEU A 622 25.35 54.21 17.15
C LEU A 622 24.65 54.10 18.53
N SER A 623 24.62 52.83 18.97
CA SER A 623 25.11 52.26 20.24
C SER A 623 24.25 52.27 21.52
N THR A 624 23.86 51.04 21.88
CA THR A 624 24.17 50.28 23.12
C THR A 624 24.14 50.96 24.50
N ALA A 625 23.32 50.36 25.36
CA ALA A 625 23.42 50.21 26.82
C ALA A 625 23.23 51.44 27.75
N ALA A 626 22.10 51.47 28.47
CA ALA A 626 22.02 51.88 29.87
C ALA A 626 20.69 51.48 30.54
N VAL A 627 20.79 50.57 31.51
CA VAL A 627 20.13 50.52 32.84
C VAL A 627 18.63 50.86 32.98
N SER A 628 17.91 49.82 33.41
CA SER A 628 16.75 49.69 34.31
C SER A 628 16.12 50.89 35.02
N LEU A 629 14.81 50.68 35.28
CA LEU A 629 13.88 51.26 36.28
C LEU A 629 12.98 52.41 35.80
N MET A 630 11.73 52.08 35.48
CA MET A 630 10.49 52.60 36.10
C MET A 630 9.28 52.09 35.28
N THR A 631 8.38 51.33 35.91
CA THR A 631 7.06 50.98 35.36
C THR A 631 6.13 52.20 35.42
N PRO A 632 5.14 52.31 34.51
CA PRO A 632 3.82 51.79 34.88
C PRO A 632 3.17 50.95 33.76
N ARG A 633 2.37 49.98 34.20
CA ARG A 633 1.58 49.03 33.40
C ARG A 633 0.84 49.74 32.24
N ARG A 634 1.15 49.34 31.00
CA ARG A 634 0.29 49.61 29.83
C ARG A 634 -0.77 48.50 29.69
N PRO A 635 -1.97 48.81 29.20
CA PRO A 635 -3.00 47.80 28.92
C PRO A 635 -2.49 46.81 27.86
N LEU A 636 -2.89 45.55 27.97
CA LEU A 636 -2.66 44.49 26.97
C LEU A 636 -2.95 45.03 25.56
N ALA A 637 -1.91 45.16 24.74
CA ALA A 637 -2.08 45.35 23.30
C ALA A 637 -2.72 44.07 22.72
N PRO A 638 -3.61 44.18 21.72
CA PRO A 638 -4.07 43.00 20.99
C PRO A 638 -2.86 42.27 20.38
N PRO A 639 -2.86 40.92 20.32
CA PRO A 639 -1.73 40.15 19.82
C PRO A 639 -1.32 40.65 18.42
N GLU A 640 -0.02 40.91 18.22
CA GLU A 640 0.52 41.27 16.91
C GLU A 640 0.19 40.15 15.91
N LYS A 641 -0.47 40.49 14.81
CA LYS A 641 -0.86 39.52 13.78
C LYS A 641 0.39 38.97 13.09
N VAL A 642 0.56 37.65 13.08
CA VAL A 642 1.77 36.99 12.57
C VAL A 642 1.61 36.70 11.07
N LYS A 643 2.55 37.21 10.26
CA LYS A 643 2.67 36.85 8.84
C LYS A 643 3.41 35.53 8.72
N VAL A 644 2.84 34.56 8.02
CA VAL A 644 3.47 33.24 7.81
C VAL A 644 3.77 33.03 6.33
N ARG A 645 4.93 32.44 6.04
CA ARG A 645 5.38 32.03 4.71
C ARG A 645 5.62 30.53 4.69
N THR A 646 5.25 29.89 3.59
CA THR A 646 5.57 28.49 3.33
C THR A 646 7.06 28.37 2.99
N LEU A 647 7.84 27.71 3.85
CA LEU A 647 9.27 27.46 3.61
C LEU A 647 9.47 26.06 3.02
N ALA A 648 10.36 25.94 2.02
CA ALA A 648 10.79 24.64 1.55
C ALA A 648 11.47 23.86 2.69
N VAL A 649 11.35 22.52 2.70
CA VAL A 649 11.94 21.66 3.75
C VAL A 649 13.41 21.97 4.00
N GLU A 650 14.17 22.25 2.93
CA GLU A 650 15.62 22.53 2.97
C GLU A 650 15.97 23.92 3.54
N GLN A 651 14.98 24.79 3.78
CA GLN A 651 15.16 26.15 4.30
C GLN A 651 14.73 26.29 5.77
N ARG A 652 14.18 25.24 6.40
CA ARG A 652 13.66 25.30 7.78
C ARG A 652 14.76 25.01 8.80
N THR A 653 14.92 25.92 9.75
CA THR A 653 15.89 25.84 10.85
C THR A 653 15.28 25.29 12.13
N GLU A 654 16.11 24.95 13.12
CA GLU A 654 15.66 24.59 14.47
C GLU A 654 14.74 25.66 15.09
N GLU A 655 15.04 26.95 14.87
CA GLU A 655 14.23 28.07 15.36
C GLU A 655 12.85 28.14 14.68
N ASP A 656 12.74 27.75 13.41
CA ASP A 656 11.46 27.71 12.71
C ASP A 656 10.52 26.64 13.26
N ILE A 657 11.12 25.54 13.75
CA ILE A 657 10.44 24.34 14.27
C ILE A 657 10.08 24.53 15.75
N GLU A 658 11.08 24.71 16.62
CA GLU A 658 10.87 24.80 18.06
C GLU A 658 10.39 26.19 18.50
N GLY A 659 10.64 27.24 17.70
CA GLY A 659 10.28 28.62 18.01
C GLY A 659 11.34 29.38 18.82
N SER A 660 11.16 30.70 18.92
CA SER A 660 12.03 31.62 19.67
C SER A 660 11.18 32.61 20.49
N HIS A 661 11.76 33.45 21.36
CA HIS A 661 11.01 34.33 22.29
C HIS A 661 9.88 35.13 21.60
N GLY A 662 8.62 34.66 21.76
CA GLY A 662 7.42 35.27 21.17
C GLY A 662 6.86 34.60 19.90
N ASN A 663 7.50 33.54 19.39
CA ASN A 663 7.10 32.78 18.19
C ASN A 663 6.98 31.28 18.54
N ASP A 664 5.77 30.72 18.44
CA ASP A 664 5.48 29.32 18.77
C ASP A 664 5.97 28.29 17.74
N GLY A 665 6.88 28.63 16.84
CA GLY A 665 7.48 27.64 15.93
C GLY A 665 6.40 26.93 15.10
N LEU A 666 6.39 25.60 15.06
CA LEU A 666 5.36 24.80 14.38
C LEU A 666 3.93 24.95 14.93
N LEU A 667 3.74 25.49 16.14
CA LEU A 667 2.43 25.59 16.80
C LEU A 667 1.86 27.02 16.77
N LEU A 668 2.35 27.86 15.86
CA LEU A 668 1.76 29.18 15.62
C LEU A 668 0.29 29.09 15.22
N GLY A 669 -0.49 30.05 15.71
CA GLY A 669 -1.90 30.24 15.35
C GLY A 669 -2.86 29.35 16.12
N ARG A 670 -2.64 29.19 17.43
CA ARG A 670 -3.48 28.37 18.29
C ARG A 670 -4.94 28.86 18.34
N PRO A 671 -5.94 27.98 18.11
CA PRO A 671 -7.36 28.28 18.30
C PRO A 671 -7.72 28.48 19.79
N LEU A 672 -8.83 29.16 20.05
CA LEU A 672 -9.35 29.37 21.42
C LEU A 672 -9.78 28.05 22.08
N GLU A 673 -10.16 27.06 21.27
CA GLU A 673 -10.66 25.75 21.71
C GLU A 673 -9.55 24.77 22.11
N GLU A 674 -8.29 25.02 21.74
CA GLU A 674 -7.16 24.13 22.06
C GLU A 674 -6.58 24.41 23.47
N PRO A 675 -6.23 23.39 24.27
CA PRO A 675 -5.67 23.55 25.62
C PRO A 675 -4.26 24.19 25.63
N ASP A 676 -3.90 24.84 26.75
CA ASP A 676 -2.64 25.61 26.92
C ASP A 676 -1.46 24.76 27.40
N HIS A 677 -1.63 23.44 27.37
CA HIS A 677 -0.64 22.52 27.90
C HIS A 677 0.37 22.12 26.81
N PRO A 678 1.67 22.09 27.13
CA PRO A 678 2.68 21.62 26.19
C PRO A 678 2.44 20.14 25.90
N ILE A 679 2.39 19.75 24.63
CA ILE A 679 2.15 18.35 24.24
C ILE A 679 3.44 17.55 24.34
N THR A 680 4.46 17.97 23.58
CA THR A 680 5.82 17.43 23.55
C THR A 680 6.75 18.41 22.81
N GLU A 681 8.01 18.03 22.56
CA GLU A 681 8.94 18.77 21.70
C GLU A 681 8.39 18.86 20.25
N LYS A 682 8.43 20.04 19.62
CA LYS A 682 7.72 20.28 18.34
C LYS A 682 8.30 19.45 17.20
N SER A 683 9.60 19.17 17.24
CA SER A 683 10.27 18.22 16.35
C SER A 683 9.68 16.80 16.41
N LEU A 684 9.24 16.31 17.58
CA LEU A 684 8.60 14.99 17.70
C LEU A 684 7.18 14.97 17.11
N LEU A 685 6.44 16.09 17.19
CA LEU A 685 5.13 16.23 16.55
C LEU A 685 5.25 16.14 15.03
N GLU A 686 6.29 16.76 14.46
CA GLU A 686 6.50 16.70 13.02
C GLU A 686 6.89 15.29 12.54
N ILE A 687 7.66 14.55 13.35
CA ILE A 687 7.96 13.14 13.07
C ILE A 687 6.68 12.29 13.16
N LEU A 688 5.82 12.54 14.16
CA LEU A 688 4.53 11.86 14.30
C LEU A 688 3.63 12.06 13.08
N ASP A 689 3.53 13.29 12.58
CA ASP A 689 2.80 13.58 11.33
C ASP A 689 3.40 12.81 10.14
N GLY A 690 4.73 12.74 10.03
CA GLY A 690 5.40 11.94 9.01
C GLY A 690 5.16 10.43 9.14
N ILE A 691 5.02 9.89 10.36
CA ILE A 691 4.65 8.48 10.61
C ILE A 691 3.26 8.18 10.04
N VAL A 692 2.28 9.06 10.29
CA VAL A 692 0.91 8.92 9.78
C VAL A 692 0.92 8.97 8.24
N MET A 693 1.64 9.92 7.65
CA MET A 693 1.78 10.03 6.19
C MET A 693 2.47 8.80 5.58
N MET A 694 3.52 8.28 6.21
CA MET A 694 4.22 7.07 5.79
C MET A 694 3.29 5.84 5.77
N TYR A 695 2.40 5.73 6.77
CA TYR A 695 1.41 4.65 6.79
C TYR A 695 0.46 4.70 5.58
N ASN A 696 -0.02 5.90 5.26
CA ASN A 696 -0.90 6.14 4.12
C ASN A 696 -0.24 5.84 2.78
N LEU A 697 1.01 6.29 2.60
CA LEU A 697 1.71 6.20 1.31
C LEU A 697 2.10 4.77 0.93
N SER A 698 2.54 3.94 1.88
CA SER A 698 3.11 2.62 1.54
C SER A 698 2.79 1.48 2.51
N VAL A 699 2.76 1.71 3.82
CA VAL A 699 2.72 0.62 4.82
C VAL A 699 1.44 -0.20 4.74
N HIS A 700 0.27 0.46 4.67
CA HIS A 700 -1.01 -0.26 4.69
C HIS A 700 -1.13 -1.27 3.54
N GLN A 701 -0.71 -0.89 2.32
CA GLN A 701 -0.73 -1.77 1.15
C GLN A 701 0.16 -3.00 1.35
N GLN A 702 1.29 -2.87 2.05
CA GLN A 702 2.19 -4.00 2.31
C GLN A 702 1.65 -4.96 3.35
N LEU A 703 0.98 -4.44 4.39
CA LEU A 703 0.26 -5.30 5.32
C LEU A 703 -0.74 -6.17 4.53
N GLY A 704 -1.57 -5.58 3.66
CA GLY A 704 -2.50 -6.35 2.83
C GLY A 704 -1.82 -7.46 2.00
N LYS A 705 -0.67 -7.17 1.36
CA LYS A 705 0.08 -8.17 0.56
C LYS A 705 0.62 -9.33 1.38
N MET A 706 0.95 -9.12 2.65
CA MET A 706 1.54 -10.15 3.51
C MET A 706 0.49 -11.12 4.06
N VAL A 707 -0.79 -10.71 4.09
CA VAL A 707 -1.92 -11.60 4.44
C VAL A 707 -2.09 -12.72 3.43
N VAL A 708 -1.73 -12.50 2.16
CA VAL A 708 -1.84 -13.50 1.08
C VAL A 708 -1.15 -14.82 1.43
N VAL A 709 -0.06 -14.79 2.21
CA VAL A 709 0.61 -16.03 2.65
C VAL A 709 -0.27 -16.85 3.61
N SER A 710 -1.08 -16.19 4.43
CA SER A 710 -2.08 -16.85 5.28
C SER A 710 -3.21 -17.45 4.44
N ASP A 711 -3.65 -16.74 3.40
CA ASP A 711 -4.65 -17.25 2.45
C ASP A 711 -4.13 -18.46 1.69
N ASP A 712 -2.88 -18.42 1.20
CA ASP A 712 -2.20 -19.57 0.59
C ASP A 712 -2.14 -20.77 1.56
N VAL A 713 -1.79 -20.56 2.84
CA VAL A 713 -1.80 -21.63 3.85
C VAL A 713 -3.20 -22.25 3.96
N HIS A 714 -4.24 -21.43 3.95
CA HIS A 714 -5.62 -21.90 4.02
C HIS A 714 -6.01 -22.71 2.78
N GLU A 715 -5.76 -22.19 1.58
CA GLU A 715 -6.06 -22.86 0.30
C GLU A 715 -5.37 -24.22 0.19
N TYR A 716 -4.06 -24.28 0.51
CA TYR A 716 -3.31 -25.56 0.48
C TYR A 716 -3.76 -26.53 1.57
N ALA A 717 -4.18 -26.04 2.74
CA ALA A 717 -4.73 -26.90 3.79
C ALA A 717 -6.07 -27.53 3.37
N VAL A 718 -6.95 -26.76 2.73
CA VAL A 718 -8.21 -27.26 2.15
C VAL A 718 -7.93 -28.27 1.04
N ALA A 719 -7.04 -27.94 0.09
CA ALA A 719 -6.67 -28.84 -1.00
C ALA A 719 -6.07 -30.17 -0.51
N LEU A 720 -5.25 -30.13 0.55
CA LEU A 720 -4.69 -31.32 1.18
C LEU A 720 -5.79 -32.20 1.78
N LYS A 721 -6.72 -31.61 2.54
CA LYS A 721 -7.85 -32.32 3.13
C LYS A 721 -8.74 -32.96 2.06
N ASP A 722 -9.06 -32.20 1.01
CA ASP A 722 -9.83 -32.70 -0.13
C ASP A 722 -9.14 -33.89 -0.81
N THR A 723 -7.80 -33.84 -0.91
CA THR A 723 -6.99 -34.93 -1.45
C THR A 723 -7.01 -36.16 -0.53
N GLU A 724 -6.92 -35.98 0.79
CA GLU A 724 -7.03 -37.07 1.78
C GLU A 724 -8.40 -37.74 1.73
N GLU A 725 -9.48 -36.97 1.57
CA GLU A 725 -10.83 -37.52 1.38
C GLU A 725 -10.98 -38.25 0.04
N LYS A 726 -10.32 -37.78 -1.03
CA LYS A 726 -10.28 -38.49 -2.33
C LYS A 726 -9.52 -39.81 -2.21
N ILE A 727 -8.42 -39.84 -1.47
CA ILE A 727 -7.65 -41.06 -1.16
C ILE A 727 -8.54 -42.05 -0.38
N ALA A 728 -9.23 -41.60 0.66
CA ALA A 728 -10.13 -42.44 1.46
C ALA A 728 -11.29 -43.04 0.64
N ARG A 729 -11.75 -42.33 -0.40
CA ARG A 729 -12.81 -42.77 -1.33
C ARG A 729 -12.28 -43.56 -2.54
N CYS A 730 -10.97 -43.69 -2.70
CA CYS A 730 -10.38 -44.28 -3.90
C CYS A 730 -10.67 -45.79 -4.00
N PRO A 731 -11.25 -46.29 -5.10
CA PRO A 731 -11.51 -47.72 -5.26
C PRO A 731 -10.22 -48.54 -5.35
N ALA A 732 -10.18 -49.71 -4.69
CA ALA A 732 -9.00 -50.59 -4.67
C ALA A 732 -8.56 -51.12 -6.06
N ARG A 733 -9.38 -50.95 -7.11
CA ARG A 733 -9.11 -51.40 -8.48
C ARG A 733 -8.29 -50.40 -9.33
N ARG A 734 -8.03 -49.18 -8.83
CA ARG A 734 -7.29 -48.12 -9.56
C ARG A 734 -6.05 -47.66 -8.76
N PRO A 735 -5.01 -48.50 -8.67
CA PRO A 735 -3.79 -48.16 -7.95
C PRO A 735 -3.02 -46.99 -8.60
N ASP A 736 -3.19 -46.79 -9.90
CA ASP A 736 -2.65 -45.67 -10.68
C ASP A 736 -3.16 -44.31 -10.16
N ILE A 737 -4.45 -44.22 -9.86
CA ILE A 737 -5.07 -43.00 -9.29
C ILE A 737 -4.62 -42.80 -7.85
N LEU A 738 -4.53 -43.88 -7.07
CA LEU A 738 -4.06 -43.81 -5.68
C LEU A 738 -2.61 -43.30 -5.60
N GLU A 739 -1.73 -43.78 -6.50
CA GLU A 739 -0.33 -43.33 -6.55
C GLU A 739 -0.24 -41.83 -6.88
N GLU A 740 -1.03 -41.34 -7.83
CA GLU A 740 -1.03 -39.93 -8.21
C GLU A 740 -1.62 -39.02 -7.11
N LEU A 741 -2.67 -39.48 -6.43
CA LEU A 741 -3.23 -38.79 -5.27
C LEU A 741 -2.24 -38.76 -4.09
N GLN A 742 -1.48 -39.83 -3.86
CA GLN A 742 -0.43 -39.86 -2.84
C GLN A 742 0.73 -38.92 -3.18
N LYS A 743 1.12 -38.83 -4.46
CA LYS A 743 2.10 -37.81 -4.92
C LYS A 743 1.58 -36.40 -4.66
N SER A 744 0.33 -36.13 -5.04
CA SER A 744 -0.32 -34.83 -4.81
C SER A 744 -0.40 -34.49 -3.32
N GLN A 745 -0.79 -35.45 -2.47
CA GLN A 745 -0.81 -35.29 -1.01
C GLN A 745 0.56 -34.89 -0.47
N LYS A 746 1.63 -35.57 -0.92
CA LYS A 746 2.99 -35.25 -0.51
C LYS A 746 3.41 -33.84 -0.93
N VAL A 747 3.11 -33.44 -2.18
CA VAL A 747 3.42 -32.09 -2.69
C VAL A 747 2.67 -31.02 -1.89
N PHE A 748 1.37 -31.19 -1.66
CA PHE A 748 0.58 -30.24 -0.88
C PHE A 748 1.05 -30.16 0.58
N ALA A 749 1.36 -31.30 1.22
CA ALA A 749 1.88 -31.32 2.59
C ALA A 749 3.25 -30.64 2.69
N GLU A 750 4.17 -30.88 1.76
CA GLU A 750 5.48 -30.22 1.73
C GLU A 750 5.35 -28.70 1.52
N LYS A 751 4.48 -28.28 0.59
CA LYS A 751 4.22 -26.86 0.33
C LYS A 751 3.59 -26.17 1.53
N LEU A 752 2.60 -26.81 2.16
CA LEU A 752 1.93 -26.29 3.35
C LEU A 752 2.88 -26.18 4.54
N ASN A 753 3.79 -27.14 4.72
CA ASN A 753 4.85 -27.08 5.72
C ASN A 753 5.84 -25.92 5.49
N HIS A 754 6.13 -25.59 4.23
CA HIS A 754 6.95 -24.42 3.88
C HIS A 754 6.21 -23.12 4.18
N LEU A 755 4.97 -23.00 3.70
CA LEU A 755 4.14 -21.81 3.91
C LEU A 755 3.84 -21.55 5.39
N SER A 756 3.57 -22.60 6.19
CA SER A 756 3.34 -22.49 7.63
C SER A 756 4.56 -21.90 8.36
N ARG A 757 5.78 -22.32 8.02
CA ARG A 757 7.01 -21.75 8.62
C ARG A 757 7.28 -20.32 8.16
N ARG A 758 6.96 -20.00 6.90
CA ARG A 758 7.02 -18.63 6.39
C ARG A 758 6.01 -17.73 7.10
N LEU A 759 4.80 -18.22 7.34
CA LEU A 759 3.76 -17.51 8.11
C LEU A 759 4.20 -17.30 9.57
N ALA A 760 4.86 -18.28 10.19
CA ALA A 760 5.46 -18.10 11.52
C ALA A 760 6.46 -16.93 11.57
N TRP A 761 7.28 -16.78 10.53
CA TRP A 761 8.20 -15.64 10.40
C TRP A 761 7.45 -14.32 10.29
N ILE A 762 6.48 -14.23 9.37
CA ILE A 762 5.68 -13.01 9.17
C ILE A 762 4.93 -12.65 10.45
N ASN A 763 4.37 -13.64 11.17
CA ASN A 763 3.69 -13.41 12.44
C ASN A 763 4.65 -12.93 13.55
N ALA A 764 5.92 -13.35 13.52
CA ALA A 764 6.91 -12.86 14.48
C ALA A 764 7.37 -11.43 14.17
N THR A 765 7.53 -11.07 12.89
CA THR A 765 8.06 -9.75 12.48
C THR A 765 6.99 -8.66 12.29
N ILE A 766 5.75 -9.04 11.93
CA ILE A 766 4.73 -8.11 11.38
C ILE A 766 3.38 -8.28 12.09
N TYR A 767 2.84 -9.49 12.19
CA TYR A 767 1.52 -9.74 12.83
C TYR A 767 1.59 -10.13 14.31
N CYS A 768 2.64 -9.69 15.00
CA CYS A 768 2.78 -9.95 16.43
C CYS A 768 1.89 -8.99 17.26
N LYS A 769 1.62 -9.37 18.51
CA LYS A 769 0.78 -8.56 19.42
C LYS A 769 1.35 -7.16 19.64
N ASP A 770 2.67 -7.02 19.69
CA ASP A 770 3.32 -5.73 19.90
C ASP A 770 3.11 -4.80 18.68
N LYS A 771 3.19 -5.35 17.46
CA LYS A 771 2.94 -4.61 16.21
C LYS A 771 1.46 -4.25 16.06
N MET A 772 0.56 -5.11 16.55
CA MET A 772 -0.87 -4.81 16.64
C MET A 772 -1.12 -3.59 17.54
N LEU A 773 -0.42 -3.49 18.68
CA LEU A 773 -0.51 -2.33 19.58
C LEU A 773 0.02 -1.05 18.94
N ASP A 774 1.05 -1.13 18.08
CA ASP A 774 1.53 0.03 17.32
C ASP A 774 0.49 0.56 16.32
N VAL A 775 -0.17 -0.34 15.57
CA VAL A 775 -1.24 0.05 14.63
C VAL A 775 -2.45 0.59 15.39
N TYR A 776 -2.79 -0.01 16.53
CA TYR A 776 -3.85 0.49 17.41
C TYR A 776 -3.52 1.86 18.00
N TRP A 777 -2.28 2.08 18.39
CA TRP A 777 -1.80 3.39 18.83
C TRP A 777 -1.91 4.43 17.70
N LEU A 778 -1.51 4.08 16.48
CA LEU A 778 -1.65 4.96 15.30
C LEU A 778 -3.11 5.32 15.01
N LEU A 779 -4.03 4.34 15.13
CA LEU A 779 -5.47 4.58 15.02
C LEU A 779 -5.93 5.61 16.07
N ARG A 780 -5.52 5.47 17.33
CA ARG A 780 -5.87 6.40 18.41
C ARG A 780 -5.30 7.80 18.16
N VAL A 781 -4.05 7.92 17.70
CA VAL A 781 -3.45 9.20 17.28
C VAL A 781 -4.29 9.88 16.22
N CYS A 782 -4.74 9.15 15.18
CA CYS A 782 -5.56 9.71 14.11
C CYS A 782 -6.94 10.15 14.62
N ILE A 783 -7.59 9.34 15.46
CA ILE A 783 -8.90 9.67 16.06
C ILE A 783 -8.79 10.96 16.90
N LEU A 784 -7.80 11.06 17.79
CA LEU A 784 -7.59 12.26 18.61
C LEU A 784 -7.27 13.48 17.73
N THR A 785 -6.38 13.33 16.74
CA THR A 785 -6.05 14.40 15.80
C THR A 785 -7.29 14.93 15.07
N ILE A 786 -8.16 14.03 14.59
CA ILE A 786 -9.40 14.41 13.91
C ILE A 786 -10.37 15.11 14.87
N GLN A 787 -10.52 14.63 16.12
CA GLN A 787 -11.38 15.28 17.12
C GLN A 787 -10.91 16.69 17.45
N HIS A 788 -9.62 16.88 17.65
CA HIS A 788 -9.03 18.20 17.90
C HIS A 788 -9.19 19.12 16.68
N ALA A 789 -8.97 18.60 15.46
CA ALA A 789 -9.18 19.38 14.24
C ALA A 789 -10.64 19.76 14.01
N ASP A 790 -11.58 18.86 14.29
CA ASP A 790 -13.02 19.08 14.16
C ASP A 790 -13.51 20.18 15.12
N ASN A 791 -12.90 20.32 16.31
CA ASN A 791 -13.19 21.41 17.24
C ASN A 791 -12.83 22.81 16.71
N THR A 792 -11.97 22.91 15.69
CA THR A 792 -11.59 24.20 15.07
C THR A 792 -12.65 24.76 14.09
N GLY A 793 -13.74 24.04 13.87
CA GLY A 793 -14.86 24.47 13.05
C GLY A 793 -14.51 24.54 11.56
N THR A 794 -14.57 25.74 10.95
CA THR A 794 -14.30 25.91 9.51
C THR A 794 -12.87 25.58 9.12
N LEU A 795 -11.91 25.74 10.05
CA LEU A 795 -10.50 25.39 9.82
C LEU A 795 -10.26 23.88 9.72
N PHE A 796 -11.23 23.04 10.10
CA PHE A 796 -11.19 21.59 9.87
C PHE A 796 -10.96 21.24 8.39
N ALA A 797 -11.38 22.12 7.48
CA ALA A 797 -11.17 21.96 6.04
C ALA A 797 -9.68 21.86 5.63
N PHE A 798 -8.75 22.37 6.43
CA PHE A 798 -7.30 22.29 6.18
C PHE A 798 -6.69 20.94 6.57
N THR A 799 -7.41 20.09 7.29
CA THR A 799 -6.91 18.76 7.73
C THR A 799 -6.56 17.90 6.51
N PRO A 800 -5.37 17.28 6.47
CA PRO A 800 -5.02 16.35 5.41
C PRO A 800 -5.95 15.15 5.38
N GLU A 801 -6.45 14.79 4.20
CA GLU A 801 -7.41 13.70 4.02
C GLU A 801 -6.85 12.35 4.50
N PHE A 802 -5.53 12.17 4.36
CA PHE A 802 -4.88 10.92 4.74
C PHE A 802 -5.03 10.57 6.24
N TYR A 803 -5.30 11.52 7.14
CA TYR A 803 -5.56 11.18 8.55
C TYR A 803 -6.82 10.32 8.71
N LEU A 804 -7.86 10.62 7.92
CA LEU A 804 -9.08 9.82 7.91
C LEU A 804 -8.81 8.47 7.26
N ASN A 805 -8.10 8.46 6.13
CA ASN A 805 -7.73 7.21 5.45
C ASN A 805 -6.92 6.29 6.34
N VAL A 806 -5.94 6.82 7.09
CA VAL A 806 -5.12 6.05 8.03
C VAL A 806 -5.96 5.51 9.18
N ALA A 807 -6.90 6.28 9.74
CA ALA A 807 -7.82 5.77 10.77
C ALA A 807 -8.64 4.58 10.25
N MET A 808 -9.21 4.70 9.05
CA MET A 808 -10.02 3.64 8.42
C MET A 808 -9.17 2.40 8.09
N ASN A 809 -8.03 2.62 7.46
CA ASN A 809 -7.10 1.58 7.04
C ASN A 809 -6.48 0.85 8.24
N SER A 810 -6.17 1.56 9.33
CA SER A 810 -5.67 0.96 10.57
C SER A 810 -6.73 0.09 11.23
N TYR A 811 -7.99 0.54 11.29
CA TYR A 811 -9.10 -0.28 11.77
C TYR A 811 -9.28 -1.55 10.91
N SER A 812 -9.30 -1.40 9.59
CA SER A 812 -9.39 -2.53 8.66
C SER A 812 -8.25 -3.52 8.87
N SER A 813 -7.01 -3.03 9.02
CA SER A 813 -5.85 -3.88 9.29
C SER A 813 -5.97 -4.63 10.62
N LEU A 814 -6.37 -3.96 11.71
CA LEU A 814 -6.57 -4.59 13.02
C LEU A 814 -7.64 -5.69 12.99
N LYS A 815 -8.70 -5.48 12.21
CA LYS A 815 -9.82 -6.41 12.09
C LYS A 815 -9.50 -7.61 11.19
N ASN A 816 -8.83 -7.38 10.06
CA ASN A 816 -8.76 -8.34 8.97
C ASN A 816 -7.38 -9.01 8.82
N TYR A 817 -6.28 -8.38 9.24
CA TYR A 817 -4.93 -8.85 8.91
C TYR A 817 -4.25 -9.63 10.04
N PHE A 818 -4.58 -9.33 11.30
CA PHE A 818 -3.99 -10.03 12.45
C PHE A 818 -4.68 -11.37 12.70
N SER A 819 -3.90 -12.34 13.17
CA SER A 819 -4.37 -13.71 13.47
C SER A 819 -5.54 -13.70 14.48
N PRO A 820 -6.48 -14.66 14.40
CA PRO A 820 -7.54 -14.83 15.41
C PRO A 820 -7.04 -14.94 16.85
N SER A 821 -5.80 -15.41 17.07
CA SER A 821 -5.19 -15.46 18.41
C SER A 821 -4.88 -14.07 18.98
N ASN A 822 -4.61 -13.10 18.10
CA ASN A 822 -4.42 -11.68 18.40
C ASN A 822 -5.64 -10.91 17.90
N CYS A 823 -6.80 -11.13 18.54
CA CYS A 823 -8.03 -10.44 18.14
C CYS A 823 -8.10 -9.02 18.71
N MET A 824 -8.79 -8.14 17.97
CA MET A 824 -9.03 -6.76 18.36
C MET A 824 -9.73 -6.64 19.72
N ASP A 825 -10.55 -7.62 20.11
CA ASP A 825 -11.28 -7.64 21.39
C ASP A 825 -10.35 -7.69 22.63
N GLN A 826 -9.09 -8.07 22.45
CA GLN A 826 -8.09 -8.09 23.54
C GLN A 826 -7.37 -6.74 23.72
N LEU A 827 -7.64 -5.74 22.88
CA LEU A 827 -7.00 -4.43 22.95
C LEU A 827 -7.59 -3.59 24.09
N PRO A 828 -6.77 -2.81 24.80
CA PRO A 828 -7.23 -2.02 25.95
C PRO A 828 -8.12 -0.86 25.49
N GLY A 829 -9.39 -0.82 25.94
CA GLY A 829 -10.31 0.27 25.62
C GLY A 829 -10.76 0.30 24.14
N TYR A 830 -10.76 -0.85 23.47
CA TYR A 830 -11.08 -0.91 22.04
C TYR A 830 -12.53 -0.49 21.75
N GLU A 831 -13.51 -0.86 22.59
CA GLU A 831 -14.92 -0.48 22.43
C GLU A 831 -15.10 1.05 22.44
N ASP A 832 -14.43 1.75 23.36
CA ASP A 832 -14.44 3.21 23.44
C ASP A 832 -13.82 3.83 22.18
N THR A 833 -12.71 3.27 21.71
CA THR A 833 -12.02 3.75 20.49
C THR A 833 -12.90 3.56 19.25
N LEU A 834 -13.58 2.43 19.13
CA LEU A 834 -14.52 2.18 18.05
C LEU A 834 -15.74 3.10 18.13
N THR A 835 -16.24 3.36 19.34
CA THR A 835 -17.34 4.30 19.56
C THR A 835 -16.95 5.71 19.14
N GLN A 836 -15.71 6.14 19.44
CA GLN A 836 -15.17 7.43 19.01
C GLN A 836 -15.00 7.51 17.49
N LEU A 837 -14.39 6.50 16.86
CA LEU A 837 -14.26 6.43 15.40
C LEU A 837 -15.64 6.48 14.73
N ALA A 838 -16.59 5.69 15.23
CA ALA A 838 -17.97 5.67 14.75
C ALA A 838 -18.68 7.02 14.93
N ALA A 839 -18.43 7.74 16.03
CA ALA A 839 -18.99 9.06 16.27
C ALA A 839 -18.46 10.08 15.25
N ILE A 840 -17.16 10.05 14.95
CA ILE A 840 -16.53 10.89 13.92
C ILE A 840 -17.14 10.59 12.54
N LEU A 841 -17.14 9.31 12.15
CA LEU A 841 -17.67 8.89 10.85
C LEU A 841 -19.16 9.22 10.71
N ALA A 842 -19.96 9.02 11.75
CA ALA A 842 -21.37 9.39 11.75
C ALA A 842 -21.59 10.91 11.67
N LYS A 843 -20.75 11.71 12.34
CA LYS A 843 -20.82 13.19 12.28
C LYS A 843 -20.52 13.69 10.87
N HIS A 844 -19.51 13.13 10.22
CA HIS A 844 -19.04 13.58 8.91
C HIS A 844 -19.55 12.73 7.73
N PHE A 845 -20.53 11.85 7.97
CA PHE A 845 -21.01 10.89 6.97
C PHE A 845 -21.55 11.55 5.68
N ALA A 846 -22.14 12.75 5.80
CA ALA A 846 -22.61 13.55 4.67
C ALA A 846 -21.78 14.81 4.45
N ASP A 847 -20.58 14.88 5.04
CA ASP A 847 -19.67 15.98 4.79
C ASP A 847 -19.13 15.81 3.35
N PRO A 848 -19.46 16.71 2.40
CA PRO A 848 -19.06 16.55 0.99
C PRO A 848 -17.53 16.55 0.81
N ARG A 849 -16.81 16.97 1.85
CA ARG A 849 -15.35 16.99 1.96
C ARG A 849 -14.71 15.62 2.24
N ILE A 850 -15.50 14.61 2.60
CA ILE A 850 -15.01 13.29 3.03
C ILE A 850 -15.56 12.22 2.07
N VAL A 851 -14.67 11.58 1.31
CA VAL A 851 -14.99 10.52 0.34
C VAL A 851 -14.60 9.15 0.93
N GLY A 852 -15.50 8.15 0.89
CA GLY A 852 -15.14 6.74 1.21
C GLY A 852 -15.57 6.18 2.59
N THR A 853 -16.65 6.65 3.19
CA THR A 853 -17.15 6.19 4.51
C THR A 853 -17.76 4.77 4.54
N GLY A 854 -17.69 4.02 3.44
CA GLY A 854 -18.44 2.77 3.24
C GLY A 854 -18.05 1.56 4.10
N ASP A 855 -16.78 1.42 4.48
CA ASP A 855 -16.25 0.16 5.04
C ASP A 855 -16.45 -0.04 6.57
N VAL A 856 -17.09 0.90 7.27
CA VAL A 856 -17.15 0.90 8.75
C VAL A 856 -18.58 0.74 9.30
N THR A 857 -19.41 -0.01 8.55
CA THR A 857 -20.81 -0.31 8.91
C THR A 857 -21.02 -0.87 10.32
N GLU A 858 -20.12 -1.73 10.82
CA GLU A 858 -20.25 -2.32 12.16
C GLU A 858 -20.04 -1.31 13.29
N SER A 859 -19.06 -0.41 13.16
CA SER A 859 -18.76 0.57 14.22
C SER A 859 -19.86 1.64 14.30
N LEU A 860 -20.47 2.00 13.16
CA LEU A 860 -21.53 3.02 13.07
C LEU A 860 -22.76 2.72 13.97
N CYS A 861 -23.04 1.44 14.25
CA CYS A 861 -24.12 1.02 15.16
C CYS A 861 -23.90 1.46 16.63
N LEU A 862 -22.66 1.72 17.03
CA LEU A 862 -22.28 2.12 18.40
C LEU A 862 -22.36 3.64 18.63
N SER A 863 -22.51 4.44 17.56
CA SER A 863 -22.47 5.91 17.65
C SER A 863 -23.62 6.49 18.50
N PRO A 864 -23.42 7.51 19.34
CA PRO A 864 -24.50 8.23 20.01
C PRO A 864 -25.30 9.18 19.07
N ARG A 865 -24.83 9.44 17.84
CA ARG A 865 -25.46 10.37 16.87
C ARG A 865 -26.25 9.69 15.74
N ARG A 866 -26.95 8.59 16.07
CA ARG A 866 -27.62 7.68 15.12
C ARG A 866 -28.69 8.34 14.25
N VAL A 867 -29.46 9.27 14.81
CA VAL A 867 -30.57 9.95 14.10
C VAL A 867 -30.05 10.87 12.99
N SER A 868 -28.96 11.59 13.23
CA SER A 868 -28.33 12.46 12.22
C SER A 868 -27.75 11.64 11.07
N MET A 869 -27.11 10.51 11.39
CA MET A 869 -26.60 9.57 10.39
C MET A 869 -27.74 9.00 9.54
N MET A 870 -28.85 8.58 10.16
CA MET A 870 -29.99 8.04 9.42
C MET A 870 -30.64 9.09 8.50
N ARG A 871 -30.81 10.34 8.97
CA ARG A 871 -31.29 11.43 8.11
C ARG A 871 -30.39 11.64 6.88
N ASN A 872 -29.07 11.51 7.07
CA ASN A 872 -28.12 11.58 5.98
C ASN A 872 -28.18 10.36 5.04
N LEU A 873 -28.37 9.14 5.55
CA LEU A 873 -28.55 7.94 4.72
C LEU A 873 -29.80 8.03 3.83
N LEU A 874 -30.84 8.72 4.30
CA LEU A 874 -32.11 8.94 3.59
C LEU A 874 -32.13 10.19 2.69
N ALA A 875 -31.00 10.86 2.49
CA ALA A 875 -30.93 11.99 1.56
C ALA A 875 -31.03 11.53 0.09
N PRO A 876 -31.56 12.36 -0.83
CA PRO A 876 -31.70 11.99 -2.24
C PRO A 876 -30.37 11.66 -2.93
N TYR A 877 -30.40 10.75 -3.91
CA TYR A 877 -29.21 10.23 -4.59
C TYR A 877 -28.55 11.17 -5.63
N GLU A 878 -29.15 12.31 -5.98
CA GLU A 878 -28.80 13.12 -7.16
C GLU A 878 -27.43 13.85 -7.10
N GLN A 879 -26.77 13.95 -5.94
CA GLN A 879 -25.49 14.67 -5.79
C GLN A 879 -24.48 13.97 -4.87
N ARG A 880 -24.56 12.64 -4.73
CA ARG A 880 -23.68 11.87 -3.83
C ARG A 880 -23.38 10.47 -4.35
N PRO A 881 -22.29 9.83 -3.89
CA PRO A 881 -22.03 8.40 -4.10
C PRO A 881 -23.11 7.54 -3.40
N TRP A 882 -24.21 7.25 -4.11
CA TRP A 882 -25.38 6.57 -3.53
C TRP A 882 -25.19 5.06 -3.36
N ALA A 883 -24.35 4.41 -4.17
CA ALA A 883 -24.13 2.97 -4.09
C ALA A 883 -23.66 2.54 -2.68
N GLN A 884 -22.67 3.23 -2.11
CA GLN A 884 -22.16 2.96 -0.76
C GLN A 884 -23.25 3.14 0.31
N THR A 885 -24.08 4.18 0.15
CA THR A 885 -25.22 4.46 1.04
C THR A 885 -26.23 3.32 1.00
N ASN A 886 -26.51 2.82 -0.21
CA ASN A 886 -27.44 1.72 -0.45
C ASN A 886 -26.94 0.41 0.19
N TRP A 887 -25.66 0.09 0.06
CA TRP A 887 -25.05 -1.08 0.71
C TRP A 887 -25.18 -1.05 2.24
N ILE A 888 -25.05 0.12 2.87
CA ILE A 888 -25.26 0.29 4.31
C ILE A 888 -26.71 -0.03 4.67
N LEU A 889 -27.68 0.54 3.95
CA LEU A 889 -29.11 0.29 4.19
C LEU A 889 -29.49 -1.18 4.02
N VAL A 890 -28.97 -1.84 2.98
CA VAL A 890 -29.16 -3.29 2.77
C VAL A 890 -28.59 -4.10 3.92
N ARG A 891 -27.43 -3.71 4.46
CA ARG A 891 -26.81 -4.40 5.61
C ARG A 891 -27.66 -4.28 6.87
N LEU A 892 -28.30 -3.11 7.10
CA LEU A 892 -29.23 -2.92 8.22
C LEU A 892 -30.48 -3.80 8.10
N TRP A 893 -30.89 -4.12 6.87
CA TRP A 893 -32.05 -4.97 6.57
C TRP A 893 -31.76 -6.48 6.56
N ARG A 894 -30.50 -6.86 6.31
CA ARG A 894 -30.10 -8.26 6.14
C ARG A 894 -30.45 -9.11 7.37
N GLY A 895 -31.36 -10.08 7.17
CA GLY A 895 -31.96 -10.91 8.20
C GLY A 895 -33.46 -10.66 8.46
N CYS A 896 -34.02 -9.53 8.00
CA CYS A 896 -35.43 -9.15 8.23
C CYS A 896 -36.35 -9.32 7.01
N GLY A 897 -35.82 -9.32 5.79
CA GLY A 897 -36.61 -9.45 4.55
C GLY A 897 -37.08 -10.88 4.26
N PHE A 898 -38.09 -11.00 3.39
CA PHE A 898 -38.60 -12.27 2.88
C PHE A 898 -37.42 -13.06 2.28
N GLY A 899 -37.21 -14.30 2.73
CA GLY A 899 -36.10 -15.16 2.30
C GLY A 899 -34.68 -14.55 2.44
N TYR A 900 -34.49 -13.45 3.18
CA TYR A 900 -33.22 -12.70 3.22
C TYR A 900 -32.34 -13.06 4.43
N ARG A 901 -32.14 -14.36 4.65
CA ARG A 901 -31.43 -14.91 5.82
C ARG A 901 -30.14 -15.65 5.46
N TYR A 902 -29.77 -15.66 4.18
CA TYR A 902 -28.63 -16.42 3.68
C TYR A 902 -27.29 -15.69 3.89
N THR A 903 -26.25 -16.45 4.25
CA THR A 903 -24.86 -15.98 4.35
C THR A 903 -24.16 -16.00 2.99
N ARG A 904 -24.47 -17.01 2.17
CA ARG A 904 -24.08 -17.16 0.76
C ARG A 904 -25.33 -17.41 -0.06
N LEU A 905 -25.32 -17.02 -1.34
CA LEU A 905 -26.47 -17.26 -2.22
C LEU A 905 -26.78 -18.78 -2.29
N PRO A 906 -28.04 -19.20 -2.13
CA PRO A 906 -28.39 -20.62 -2.05
C PRO A 906 -27.92 -21.47 -3.23
N HIS A 907 -27.93 -20.92 -4.46
CA HIS A 907 -27.46 -21.62 -5.65
C HIS A 907 -25.95 -21.93 -5.63
N LEU A 908 -25.16 -21.16 -4.87
CA LEU A 908 -23.72 -21.35 -4.67
C LEU A 908 -23.38 -22.32 -3.52
N LEU A 909 -24.36 -22.76 -2.73
CA LEU A 909 -24.13 -23.73 -1.65
C LEU A 909 -23.94 -25.17 -2.16
N LYS A 910 -24.36 -25.45 -3.41
CA LYS A 910 -24.26 -26.76 -4.06
C LYS A 910 -22.93 -26.96 -4.82
N THR A 911 -22.18 -25.89 -5.07
CA THR A 911 -20.85 -25.91 -5.68
C THR A 911 -19.76 -25.90 -4.60
N LYS A 912 -18.65 -26.62 -4.84
CA LYS A 912 -17.52 -26.64 -3.90
C LYS A 912 -16.94 -25.22 -3.71
N PRO A 913 -16.46 -24.89 -2.51
CA PRO A 913 -16.09 -23.53 -2.11
C PRO A 913 -14.70 -23.11 -2.63
N GLU A 914 -14.45 -23.23 -3.95
CA GLU A 914 -13.13 -22.93 -4.52
C GLU A 914 -13.03 -21.55 -5.21
N ASP A 915 -14.12 -20.80 -5.39
CA ASP A 915 -14.05 -19.48 -6.03
C ASP A 915 -14.26 -18.32 -5.05
N THR A 916 -13.16 -17.61 -4.78
CA THR A 916 -12.99 -16.44 -3.92
C THR A 916 -13.45 -15.14 -4.60
N ASN A 917 -13.86 -14.17 -3.76
CA ASN A 917 -14.32 -12.78 -4.03
C ASN A 917 -15.84 -12.49 -4.06
N LEU A 918 -16.65 -13.24 -3.31
CA LEU A 918 -18.03 -12.81 -3.01
C LEU A 918 -18.09 -11.92 -1.75
N PRO A 919 -18.72 -10.72 -1.80
CA PRO A 919 -18.85 -9.85 -0.66
C PRO A 919 -19.64 -10.50 0.50
N SER A 920 -19.01 -10.57 1.67
CA SER A 920 -19.60 -10.85 3.00
C SER A 920 -20.11 -12.27 3.30
N LEU A 921 -19.17 -13.13 3.73
CA LEU A 921 -19.37 -14.33 4.56
C LEU A 921 -19.97 -14.07 5.96
N GLN A 922 -20.26 -12.82 6.32
CA GLN A 922 -20.74 -12.48 7.65
C GLN A 922 -22.21 -12.87 7.87
N LYS A 923 -22.56 -13.26 9.09
CA LYS A 923 -23.96 -13.55 9.47
C LYS A 923 -24.87 -12.30 9.30
N PRO A 924 -26.16 -12.49 8.98
CA PRO A 924 -27.15 -11.43 9.09
C PRO A 924 -27.16 -10.83 10.50
N CYS A 925 -27.08 -9.50 10.62
CA CYS A 925 -27.10 -8.79 11.91
C CYS A 925 -27.95 -7.51 11.78
N PRO A 926 -29.28 -7.65 11.63
CA PRO A 926 -30.14 -6.49 11.39
C PRO A 926 -30.18 -5.57 12.63
N SER A 927 -30.09 -4.26 12.41
CA SER A 927 -30.14 -3.27 13.50
C SER A 927 -31.56 -2.73 13.67
N LEU A 928 -32.36 -3.39 14.52
CA LEU A 928 -33.75 -2.99 14.80
C LEU A 928 -33.87 -1.55 15.31
N LEU A 929 -32.87 -1.05 16.03
CA LEU A 929 -32.85 0.32 16.52
C LEU A 929 -32.71 1.34 15.38
N LEU A 930 -31.79 1.12 14.44
CA LEU A 930 -31.62 2.00 13.29
C LEU A 930 -32.83 1.91 12.34
N GLN A 931 -33.40 0.72 12.17
CA GLN A 931 -34.67 0.54 11.44
C GLN A 931 -35.81 1.36 12.07
N ARG A 932 -35.93 1.40 13.41
CA ARG A 932 -36.93 2.26 14.08
C ARG A 932 -36.70 3.74 13.82
N HIS A 933 -35.46 4.23 13.90
CA HIS A 933 -35.15 5.62 13.58
C HIS A 933 -35.43 5.98 12.12
N MET A 934 -35.17 5.06 11.19
CA MET A 934 -35.56 5.22 9.79
C MET A 934 -37.09 5.35 9.67
N ALA A 935 -37.83 4.46 10.33
CA ALA A 935 -39.30 4.47 10.32
C ALA A 935 -39.88 5.79 10.88
N GLU A 936 -39.33 6.27 12.00
CA GLU A 936 -39.69 7.55 12.61
C GLU A 936 -39.45 8.71 11.62
N LEU A 937 -38.24 8.83 11.06
CA LEU A 937 -37.87 9.93 10.16
C LEU A 937 -38.73 9.97 8.90
N LEU A 938 -38.96 8.82 8.26
CA LEU A 938 -39.80 8.72 7.06
C LEU A 938 -41.30 8.96 7.35
N SER A 939 -41.73 8.75 8.59
CA SER A 939 -43.11 9.06 9.01
C SER A 939 -43.30 10.55 9.30
N LEU A 940 -42.30 11.21 9.88
CA LEU A 940 -42.31 12.61 10.29
C LEU A 940 -42.14 13.58 9.11
N ASP A 941 -41.19 13.31 8.20
CA ASP A 941 -40.81 14.21 7.12
C ASP A 941 -41.25 13.65 5.75
N LYS A 942 -42.44 14.07 5.31
CA LYS A 942 -43.09 13.55 4.09
C LYS A 942 -42.34 13.93 2.80
N ASP A 943 -41.77 15.13 2.76
CA ASP A 943 -41.08 15.64 1.57
C ASP A 943 -39.73 14.93 1.38
N MET A 944 -38.99 14.73 2.47
CA MET A 944 -37.75 13.94 2.46
C MET A 944 -38.03 12.49 2.05
N ALA A 945 -39.06 11.85 2.61
CA ALA A 945 -39.44 10.49 2.26
C ALA A 945 -39.79 10.35 0.77
N ALA A 946 -40.55 11.31 0.22
CA ALA A 946 -40.91 11.32 -1.19
C ALA A 946 -39.70 11.54 -2.11
N SER A 947 -38.80 12.47 -1.77
CA SER A 947 -37.59 12.75 -2.54
C SER A 947 -36.61 11.56 -2.54
N PHE A 948 -36.40 10.96 -1.36
CA PHE A 948 -35.60 9.75 -1.20
C PHE A 948 -36.12 8.61 -2.07
N LEU A 949 -37.40 8.25 -1.94
CA LEU A 949 -38.00 7.13 -2.67
C LEU A 949 -38.02 7.37 -4.19
N ASN A 950 -38.29 8.60 -4.64
CA ASN A 950 -38.19 8.92 -6.06
C ASN A 950 -36.77 8.69 -6.60
N SER A 951 -35.75 9.05 -5.82
CA SER A 951 -34.36 8.81 -6.21
C SER A 951 -33.99 7.32 -6.22
N VAL A 952 -34.46 6.52 -5.25
CA VAL A 952 -34.28 5.05 -5.23
C VAL A 952 -34.95 4.39 -6.43
N LEU A 953 -36.21 4.75 -6.71
CA LEU A 953 -36.97 4.23 -7.86
C LEU A 953 -36.32 4.63 -9.21
N ASN A 954 -35.78 5.85 -9.32
CA ASN A 954 -35.02 6.30 -10.49
C ASN A 954 -33.77 5.44 -10.72
N GLN A 955 -32.97 5.22 -9.67
CA GLN A 955 -31.75 4.42 -9.77
C GLN A 955 -32.05 2.95 -10.04
N LEU A 956 -33.16 2.41 -9.49
CA LEU A 956 -33.58 1.03 -9.78
C LEU A 956 -33.94 0.86 -11.25
N ASN A 957 -34.72 1.80 -11.79
CA ASN A 957 -35.09 1.77 -13.21
C ASN A 957 -33.85 1.81 -14.12
N TRP A 958 -32.88 2.68 -13.80
CA TRP A 958 -31.63 2.76 -14.55
C TRP A 958 -30.79 1.48 -14.43
N ALA A 959 -30.49 1.03 -13.21
CA ALA A 959 -29.63 -0.13 -12.97
C ALA A 959 -30.21 -1.41 -13.59
N PHE A 960 -31.53 -1.60 -13.49
CA PHE A 960 -32.20 -2.75 -14.08
C PHE A 960 -32.25 -2.67 -15.61
N SER A 961 -32.45 -1.49 -16.19
CA SER A 961 -32.42 -1.31 -17.65
C SER A 961 -31.03 -1.60 -18.24
N GLU A 962 -29.97 -1.08 -17.60
CA GLU A 962 -28.58 -1.38 -17.98
C GLU A 962 -28.26 -2.87 -17.85
N PHE A 963 -28.70 -3.50 -16.76
CA PHE A 963 -28.53 -4.94 -16.57
C PHE A 963 -29.17 -5.76 -17.71
N ILE A 964 -30.41 -5.44 -18.10
CA ILE A 964 -31.09 -6.12 -19.21
C ILE A 964 -30.38 -5.88 -20.55
N GLY A 965 -29.91 -4.65 -20.80
CA GLY A 965 -29.11 -4.33 -21.99
C GLY A 965 -27.83 -5.17 -22.06
N MET A 966 -27.09 -5.26 -20.96
CA MET A 966 -25.87 -6.07 -20.86
C MET A 966 -26.13 -7.57 -21.06
N ILE A 967 -27.22 -8.11 -20.50
CA ILE A 967 -27.61 -9.51 -20.75
C ILE A 967 -27.88 -9.78 -22.23
N GLN A 968 -28.55 -8.84 -22.92
CA GLN A 968 -28.81 -8.95 -24.35
C GLN A 968 -27.52 -8.94 -25.16
N GLU A 969 -26.56 -8.07 -24.83
CA GLU A 969 -25.25 -8.02 -25.46
C GLU A 969 -24.45 -9.31 -25.26
N ILE A 970 -24.43 -9.84 -24.03
CA ILE A 970 -23.72 -11.09 -23.68
C ILE A 970 -24.30 -12.26 -24.47
N GLN A 971 -25.63 -12.36 -24.59
CA GLN A 971 -26.25 -13.41 -25.39
C GLN A 971 -25.90 -13.27 -26.88
N GLN A 972 -26.00 -12.07 -27.45
CA GLN A 972 -25.66 -11.83 -28.86
C GLN A 972 -24.18 -12.16 -29.14
N ALA A 973 -23.28 -11.93 -28.17
CA ALA A 973 -21.89 -12.31 -28.28
C ALA A 973 -21.71 -13.84 -28.19
N ALA A 974 -22.38 -14.50 -27.25
CA ALA A 974 -22.32 -15.95 -27.05
C ALA A 974 -22.87 -16.76 -28.23
N GLU A 975 -23.80 -16.20 -29.01
CA GLU A 975 -24.38 -16.84 -30.20
C GLU A 975 -23.51 -16.69 -31.48
N ARG A 976 -22.42 -15.89 -31.45
CA ARG A 976 -21.55 -15.66 -32.63
C ARG A 976 -20.39 -16.67 -32.69
N PRO A 977 -20.30 -17.53 -33.74
CA PRO A 977 -19.27 -18.57 -33.83
C PRO A 977 -17.83 -18.05 -34.00
N GLU A 978 -17.63 -16.77 -34.37
CA GLU A 978 -16.31 -16.17 -34.60
C GLU A 978 -15.73 -15.42 -33.39
N ARG A 979 -16.50 -15.24 -32.29
CA ARG A 979 -16.07 -14.55 -31.06
C ARG A 979 -16.58 -15.27 -29.80
N ASN A 980 -15.97 -16.40 -29.46
CA ASN A 980 -16.26 -17.13 -28.22
C ASN A 980 -15.71 -16.47 -26.93
N PHE A 981 -15.27 -15.21 -26.98
CA PHE A 981 -14.69 -14.53 -25.82
C PHE A 981 -15.47 -13.25 -25.52
N VAL A 982 -16.25 -13.28 -24.44
CA VAL A 982 -16.89 -12.10 -23.85
C VAL A 982 -15.87 -11.43 -22.93
N ASP A 983 -15.68 -10.12 -23.05
CA ASP A 983 -14.72 -9.38 -22.23
C ASP A 983 -15.07 -9.54 -20.74
N THR A 984 -14.10 -10.00 -19.95
CA THR A 984 -14.24 -10.18 -18.49
C THR A 984 -14.67 -8.89 -17.79
N ARG A 985 -14.31 -7.71 -18.33
CA ARG A 985 -14.79 -6.42 -17.80
C ARG A 985 -16.30 -6.24 -18.00
N GLN A 986 -16.84 -6.62 -19.16
CA GLN A 986 -18.28 -6.53 -19.44
C GLN A 986 -19.09 -7.44 -18.53
N LEU A 987 -18.62 -8.68 -18.29
CA LEU A 987 -19.25 -9.62 -17.35
C LEU A 987 -19.32 -9.03 -15.93
N LYS A 988 -18.21 -8.43 -15.45
CA LYS A 988 -18.18 -7.76 -14.14
C LYS A 988 -19.14 -6.58 -14.04
N VAL A 989 -19.27 -5.76 -15.10
CA VAL A 989 -20.22 -4.65 -15.13
C VAL A 989 -21.66 -5.17 -15.07
N CYS A 990 -21.97 -6.23 -15.81
CA CYS A 990 -23.29 -6.88 -15.79
C CYS A 990 -23.65 -7.38 -14.38
N ALA A 991 -22.75 -8.12 -13.73
CA ALA A 991 -22.93 -8.57 -12.35
C ALA A 991 -23.12 -7.40 -11.37
N THR A 992 -22.36 -6.31 -11.54
CA THR A 992 -22.49 -5.10 -10.71
C THR A 992 -23.86 -4.45 -10.88
N CYS A 993 -24.39 -4.34 -12.10
CA CYS A 993 -25.74 -3.79 -12.35
C CYS A 993 -26.84 -4.68 -11.76
N PHE A 994 -26.67 -6.01 -11.81
CA PHE A 994 -27.57 -6.96 -11.15
C PHE A 994 -27.58 -6.77 -9.63
N ASP A 995 -26.41 -6.75 -9.01
CA ASP A 995 -26.25 -6.57 -7.56
C ASP A 995 -26.82 -5.22 -7.10
N LEU A 996 -26.62 -4.15 -7.88
CA LEU A 996 -27.24 -2.85 -7.62
C LEU A 996 -28.76 -2.92 -7.68
N SER A 997 -29.33 -3.59 -8.69
CA SER A 997 -30.79 -3.76 -8.82
C SER A 997 -31.39 -4.51 -7.63
N VAL A 998 -30.79 -5.64 -7.23
CA VAL A 998 -31.19 -6.41 -6.04
C VAL A 998 -31.08 -5.55 -4.78
N SER A 999 -29.98 -4.82 -4.61
CA SER A 999 -29.74 -3.99 -3.42
C SER A 999 -30.80 -2.88 -3.28
N LEU A 1000 -31.18 -2.22 -4.38
CA LEU A 1000 -32.23 -1.19 -4.40
C LEU A 1000 -33.62 -1.78 -4.10
N LEU A 1001 -33.93 -2.97 -4.64
CA LEU A 1001 -35.15 -3.70 -4.29
C LEU A 1001 -35.20 -4.05 -2.78
N ARG A 1002 -34.08 -4.43 -2.17
CA ARG A 1002 -34.02 -4.70 -0.72
C ARG A 1002 -34.22 -3.44 0.13
N VAL A 1003 -33.77 -2.27 -0.32
CA VAL A 1003 -34.06 -1.00 0.36
C VAL A 1003 -35.55 -0.62 0.24
N LEU A 1004 -36.17 -0.89 -0.92
CA LEU A 1004 -37.62 -0.72 -1.10
C LEU A 1004 -38.41 -1.69 -0.22
N GLU A 1005 -38.03 -2.95 -0.15
CA GLU A 1005 -38.60 -3.96 0.75
C GLU A 1005 -38.55 -3.51 2.21
N MET A 1006 -37.37 -3.06 2.67
CA MET A 1006 -37.22 -2.49 4.01
C MET A 1006 -38.17 -1.30 4.22
N THR A 1007 -38.22 -0.36 3.29
CA THR A 1007 -39.00 0.87 3.44
C THR A 1007 -40.50 0.60 3.50
N VAL A 1008 -41.01 -0.25 2.60
CA VAL A 1008 -42.41 -0.71 2.57
C VAL A 1008 -42.74 -1.49 3.84
N THR A 1009 -41.78 -2.24 4.39
CA THR A 1009 -42.00 -3.01 5.61
C THR A 1009 -42.10 -2.14 6.86
N LEU A 1010 -41.21 -1.16 6.97
CA LEU A 1010 -41.12 -0.26 8.11
C LEU A 1010 -42.22 0.81 8.11
N VAL A 1011 -42.53 1.39 6.94
CA VAL A 1011 -43.51 2.49 6.81
C VAL A 1011 -44.39 2.29 5.56
N PRO A 1012 -45.31 1.30 5.57
CA PRO A 1012 -46.19 1.00 4.43
C PRO A 1012 -47.08 2.19 4.05
N GLN A 1013 -47.40 3.06 5.01
CA GLN A 1013 -48.23 4.24 4.81
C GLN A 1013 -47.68 5.22 3.77
N ILE A 1014 -46.39 5.21 3.46
CA ILE A 1014 -45.84 6.10 2.42
C ILE A 1014 -46.42 5.77 1.03
N PHE A 1015 -46.80 4.51 0.80
CA PHE A 1015 -47.38 4.04 -0.46
C PHE A 1015 -48.90 3.90 -0.41
N LEU A 1016 -49.48 3.66 0.79
CA LEU A 1016 -50.89 3.30 0.95
C LEU A 1016 -51.78 4.45 1.44
N ASP A 1017 -51.22 5.43 2.16
CA ASP A 1017 -51.96 6.60 2.65
C ASP A 1017 -52.14 7.65 1.54
N TRP A 1018 -53.28 7.59 0.84
CA TRP A 1018 -53.61 8.52 -0.25
C TRP A 1018 -53.89 9.96 0.23
N THR A 1019 -53.91 10.23 1.55
CA THR A 1019 -53.88 11.61 2.04
C THR A 1019 -52.52 12.29 1.79
N ARG A 1020 -51.49 11.50 1.47
CA ARG A 1020 -50.19 11.98 1.02
C ARG A 1020 -50.20 12.18 -0.50
N PRO A 1021 -49.85 13.38 -1.00
CA PRO A 1021 -49.90 13.67 -2.44
C PRO A 1021 -48.94 12.81 -3.28
N SER A 1022 -47.87 12.27 -2.67
CA SER A 1022 -46.88 11.43 -3.34
C SER A 1022 -47.21 9.94 -3.34
N ALA A 1023 -48.14 9.46 -2.52
CA ALA A 1023 -48.34 8.02 -2.28
C ALA A 1023 -48.81 7.28 -3.55
N GLU A 1024 -49.81 7.83 -4.25
CA GLU A 1024 -50.32 7.23 -5.48
C GLU A 1024 -49.25 7.15 -6.57
N LEU A 1025 -48.48 8.23 -6.77
CA LEU A 1025 -47.42 8.28 -7.75
C LEU A 1025 -46.29 7.28 -7.44
N LEU A 1026 -45.85 7.22 -6.17
CA LEU A 1026 -44.81 6.29 -5.73
C LEU A 1026 -45.26 4.84 -5.89
N LEU A 1027 -46.52 4.52 -5.55
CA LEU A 1027 -47.08 3.19 -5.69
C LEU A 1027 -47.20 2.75 -7.16
N ARG A 1028 -47.67 3.63 -8.06
CA ARG A 1028 -47.73 3.36 -9.51
C ARG A 1028 -46.33 3.07 -10.08
N ARG A 1029 -45.34 3.88 -9.71
CA ARG A 1029 -43.94 3.69 -10.15
C ARG A 1029 -43.32 2.41 -9.60
N LEU A 1030 -43.58 2.10 -8.32
CA LEU A 1030 -43.14 0.85 -7.71
C LEU A 1030 -43.76 -0.35 -8.43
N ALA A 1031 -45.09 -0.36 -8.63
CA ALA A 1031 -45.79 -1.43 -9.32
C ALA A 1031 -45.25 -1.67 -10.74
N GLN A 1032 -45.02 -0.60 -11.51
CA GLN A 1032 -44.43 -0.68 -12.85
C GLN A 1032 -43.06 -1.37 -12.82
N LEU A 1033 -42.18 -0.98 -11.91
CA LEU A 1033 -40.84 -1.58 -11.79
C LEU A 1033 -40.89 -3.05 -11.33
N LEU A 1034 -41.74 -3.37 -10.34
CA LEU A 1034 -41.89 -4.75 -9.88
C LEU A 1034 -42.41 -5.66 -11.00
N ASN A 1035 -43.39 -5.19 -11.79
CA ASN A 1035 -43.92 -5.93 -12.92
C ASN A 1035 -42.89 -6.09 -14.04
N GLN A 1036 -42.10 -5.06 -14.33
CA GLN A 1036 -40.99 -5.16 -15.29
C GLN A 1036 -39.96 -6.20 -14.86
N VAL A 1037 -39.58 -6.23 -13.58
CA VAL A 1037 -38.64 -7.22 -13.04
C VAL A 1037 -39.23 -8.62 -13.13
N LEU A 1038 -40.46 -8.82 -12.65
CA LEU A 1038 -41.15 -10.12 -12.71
C LEU A 1038 -41.24 -10.63 -14.14
N ASN A 1039 -41.78 -9.82 -15.06
CA ASN A 1039 -41.99 -10.25 -16.44
C ASN A 1039 -40.66 -10.59 -17.14
N ARG A 1040 -39.59 -9.82 -16.93
CA ARG A 1040 -38.29 -10.07 -17.58
C ARG A 1040 -37.48 -11.23 -16.99
N VAL A 1041 -37.71 -11.56 -15.73
CA VAL A 1041 -37.02 -12.66 -15.04
C VAL A 1041 -37.82 -13.97 -15.11
N THR A 1042 -39.16 -13.93 -15.28
CA THR A 1042 -40.02 -15.13 -15.29
C THR A 1042 -40.69 -15.44 -16.64
N ALA A 1043 -40.41 -14.72 -17.73
CA ALA A 1043 -41.08 -14.97 -19.02
C ALA A 1043 -40.77 -16.36 -19.63
N GLU A 1044 -41.61 -16.84 -20.55
CA GLU A 1044 -41.35 -18.12 -21.21
C GLU A 1044 -40.33 -17.93 -22.35
N ARG A 1045 -39.22 -18.68 -22.32
CA ARG A 1045 -38.04 -18.59 -23.24
C ARG A 1045 -37.06 -17.45 -22.93
N ASN A 1046 -36.79 -17.19 -21.65
CA ASN A 1046 -36.02 -16.06 -21.15
C ASN A 1046 -34.58 -15.93 -21.67
N LEU A 1047 -34.24 -14.70 -22.04
CA LEU A 1047 -32.86 -14.23 -22.23
C LEU A 1047 -32.05 -14.44 -20.93
N PHE A 1048 -32.68 -14.18 -19.78
CA PHE A 1048 -32.08 -14.33 -18.46
C PHE A 1048 -31.71 -15.80 -18.17
N ASP A 1049 -32.63 -16.75 -18.37
CA ASP A 1049 -32.36 -18.19 -18.20
C ASP A 1049 -31.19 -18.67 -19.05
N ARG A 1050 -31.11 -18.21 -20.31
CA ARG A 1050 -30.02 -18.61 -21.21
C ARG A 1050 -28.67 -18.17 -20.66
N VAL A 1051 -28.54 -16.92 -20.22
CA VAL A 1051 -27.27 -16.37 -19.72
C VAL A 1051 -26.86 -17.00 -18.39
N VAL A 1052 -27.79 -17.18 -17.45
CA VAL A 1052 -27.50 -17.85 -16.16
C VAL A 1052 -27.03 -19.30 -16.39
N ASN A 1053 -27.63 -20.00 -17.35
CA ASN A 1053 -27.24 -21.38 -17.69
C ASN A 1053 -25.89 -21.49 -18.43
N LEU A 1054 -25.33 -20.40 -18.96
CA LEU A 1054 -23.99 -20.40 -19.58
C LEU A 1054 -22.86 -20.56 -18.55
N ARG A 1055 -23.10 -20.26 -17.26
CA ARG A 1055 -22.10 -20.33 -16.16
C ARG A 1055 -20.77 -19.64 -16.52
N LEU A 1056 -20.84 -18.45 -17.08
CA LEU A 1056 -19.66 -17.66 -17.44
C LEU A 1056 -18.93 -17.17 -16.18
N PRO A 1057 -17.58 -17.25 -16.12
CA PRO A 1057 -16.82 -16.73 -14.99
C PRO A 1057 -16.95 -15.21 -14.88
N GLY A 1058 -17.38 -14.72 -13.72
CA GLY A 1058 -17.72 -13.32 -13.44
C GLY A 1058 -19.21 -12.99 -13.36
N LEU A 1059 -20.12 -13.96 -13.54
CA LEU A 1059 -21.57 -13.81 -13.37
C LEU A 1059 -22.14 -14.67 -12.22
N GLU A 1060 -21.32 -15.11 -11.28
CA GLU A 1060 -21.70 -16.06 -10.23
C GLU A 1060 -22.81 -15.54 -9.29
N SER A 1061 -22.91 -14.22 -9.12
CA SER A 1061 -23.96 -13.58 -8.30
C SER A 1061 -25.31 -13.47 -9.02
N VAL A 1062 -25.34 -13.58 -10.35
CA VAL A 1062 -26.54 -13.39 -11.18
C VAL A 1062 -27.39 -14.65 -11.19
N ASP A 1063 -28.51 -14.63 -10.48
CA ASP A 1063 -29.43 -15.77 -10.36
C ASP A 1063 -30.87 -15.32 -10.12
N HIS A 1064 -31.85 -16.20 -10.35
CA HIS A 1064 -33.28 -15.92 -10.16
C HIS A 1064 -33.63 -15.64 -8.68
N TYR A 1065 -33.03 -16.39 -7.76
CA TYR A 1065 -33.38 -16.34 -6.35
C TYR A 1065 -33.23 -14.93 -5.72
N PRO A 1066 -32.05 -14.26 -5.76
CA PRO A 1066 -31.84 -13.01 -5.03
C PRO A 1066 -32.77 -11.86 -5.45
N ILE A 1067 -33.14 -11.79 -6.73
CA ILE A 1067 -33.99 -10.74 -7.29
C ILE A 1067 -35.48 -11.02 -7.06
N LEU A 1068 -35.95 -12.24 -7.32
CA LEU A 1068 -37.37 -12.59 -7.19
C LEU A 1068 -37.82 -12.53 -5.73
N VAL A 1069 -37.01 -13.04 -4.80
CA VAL A 1069 -37.32 -13.02 -3.36
C VAL A 1069 -37.49 -11.59 -2.83
N ALA A 1070 -36.73 -10.62 -3.36
CA ALA A 1070 -36.87 -9.21 -2.97
C ALA A 1070 -38.20 -8.61 -3.46
N VAL A 1071 -38.60 -8.92 -4.69
CA VAL A 1071 -39.89 -8.50 -5.27
C VAL A 1071 -41.06 -9.14 -4.52
N THR A 1072 -40.98 -10.44 -4.25
CA THR A 1072 -41.99 -11.18 -3.48
C THR A 1072 -42.19 -10.56 -2.09
N GLY A 1073 -41.11 -10.22 -1.39
CA GLY A 1073 -41.20 -9.57 -0.07
C GLY A 1073 -41.94 -8.24 -0.10
N ILE A 1074 -41.71 -7.40 -1.12
CA ILE A 1074 -42.44 -6.14 -1.31
C ILE A 1074 -43.95 -6.40 -1.53
N LEU A 1075 -44.27 -7.32 -2.44
CA LEU A 1075 -45.67 -7.62 -2.79
C LEU A 1075 -46.44 -8.25 -1.63
N VAL A 1076 -45.85 -9.23 -0.94
CA VAL A 1076 -46.43 -9.86 0.26
C VAL A 1076 -46.68 -8.81 1.33
N ARG A 1077 -45.75 -7.86 1.51
CA ARG A 1077 -45.92 -6.82 2.52
C ARG A 1077 -47.09 -5.90 2.24
N ILE A 1078 -47.27 -5.49 0.99
CA ILE A 1078 -48.33 -4.57 0.54
C ILE A 1078 -49.71 -5.27 0.50
N LEU A 1079 -49.75 -6.51 -0.01
CA LEU A 1079 -51.01 -7.18 -0.36
C LEU A 1079 -51.52 -8.12 0.74
N VAL A 1080 -50.64 -8.64 1.59
CA VAL A 1080 -50.98 -9.65 2.60
C VAL A 1080 -50.73 -9.11 4.01
N ASP A 1081 -49.48 -8.83 4.37
CA ASP A 1081 -49.11 -8.51 5.75
C ASP A 1081 -49.68 -7.16 6.23
N TYR A 1082 -49.96 -6.21 5.33
CA TYR A 1082 -50.61 -4.95 5.70
C TYR A 1082 -52.01 -5.17 6.29
N ARG A 1083 -52.74 -6.21 5.84
CA ARG A 1083 -54.07 -6.59 6.35
C ARG A 1083 -54.06 -7.06 7.80
N LEU A 1084 -52.92 -7.59 8.23
CA LEU A 1084 -52.72 -8.15 9.56
C LEU A 1084 -52.24 -7.09 10.57
N CYS A 1085 -52.10 -5.83 10.16
CA CYS A 1085 -51.63 -4.75 11.03
C CYS A 1085 -52.71 -4.33 12.04
N ALA A 1086 -52.45 -4.55 13.33
CA ALA A 1086 -53.39 -4.34 14.44
C ALA A 1086 -53.77 -2.88 14.78
N HIS A 1087 -53.30 -1.88 14.02
CA HIS A 1087 -53.32 -0.46 14.43
C HIS A 1087 -54.28 0.45 13.62
N CYS A 1088 -55.04 -0.08 12.66
CA CYS A 1088 -55.98 0.68 11.81
C CYS A 1088 -57.37 0.03 11.74
N PRO A 1089 -58.45 0.78 11.46
CA PRO A 1089 -59.78 0.21 11.23
C PRO A 1089 -59.75 -0.76 10.05
N GLN A 1090 -60.24 -2.00 10.24
CA GLN A 1090 -60.16 -3.08 9.23
C GLN A 1090 -60.74 -2.66 7.86
N ASN A 1091 -61.80 -1.84 7.84
CA ASN A 1091 -62.45 -1.39 6.61
C ASN A 1091 -61.58 -0.42 5.77
N GLU A 1092 -60.75 0.40 6.40
CA GLU A 1092 -59.87 1.35 5.69
C GLU A 1092 -58.67 0.61 5.06
N VAL A 1093 -58.10 -0.32 5.83
CA VAL A 1093 -56.99 -1.18 5.38
C VAL A 1093 -57.39 -2.03 4.17
N GLU A 1094 -58.59 -2.61 4.18
CA GLU A 1094 -59.08 -3.42 3.06
C GLU A 1094 -59.26 -2.59 1.79
N THR A 1095 -59.71 -1.34 1.94
CA THR A 1095 -59.84 -0.38 0.83
C THR A 1095 -58.48 0.01 0.25
N GLU A 1096 -57.47 0.26 1.09
CA GLU A 1096 -56.11 0.61 0.66
C GLU A 1096 -55.42 -0.55 -0.06
N VAL A 1097 -55.58 -1.78 0.42
CA VAL A 1097 -55.00 -2.97 -0.23
C VAL A 1097 -55.67 -3.27 -1.58
N SER A 1098 -56.99 -3.15 -1.69
CA SER A 1098 -57.68 -3.31 -2.98
C SER A 1098 -57.26 -2.24 -3.98
N ARG A 1099 -57.03 -0.99 -3.54
CA ARG A 1099 -56.43 0.05 -4.40
C ARG A 1099 -55.02 -0.30 -4.85
N ALA A 1100 -54.18 -0.83 -3.95
CA ALA A 1100 -52.83 -1.26 -4.32
C ALA A 1100 -52.84 -2.42 -5.33
N ALA A 1101 -53.75 -3.38 -5.17
CA ALA A 1101 -53.97 -4.44 -6.13
C ALA A 1101 -54.45 -3.89 -7.48
N SER A 1102 -55.39 -2.95 -7.47
CA SER A 1102 -55.87 -2.28 -8.69
C SER A 1102 -54.74 -1.56 -9.44
N VAL A 1103 -53.86 -0.85 -8.74
CA VAL A 1103 -52.68 -0.21 -9.35
C VAL A 1103 -51.74 -1.25 -9.97
N LEU A 1104 -51.47 -2.36 -9.28
CA LEU A 1104 -50.62 -3.44 -9.78
C LEU A 1104 -51.20 -4.12 -11.03
N LEU A 1105 -52.52 -4.39 -11.01
CA LEU A 1105 -53.26 -5.05 -12.09
C LEU A 1105 -53.51 -4.14 -13.30
N SER A 1106 -53.54 -2.81 -13.09
CA SER A 1106 -53.74 -1.83 -14.16
C SER A 1106 -52.52 -1.63 -15.05
N ASP A 1107 -51.35 -2.12 -14.64
CA ASP A 1107 -50.12 -1.99 -15.39
C ASP A 1107 -50.03 -3.04 -16.51
N PRO A 1108 -49.76 -2.64 -17.77
CA PRO A 1108 -49.75 -3.55 -18.91
C PRO A 1108 -48.70 -4.68 -18.84
N CYS A 1109 -47.64 -4.52 -18.03
CA CYS A 1109 -46.61 -5.52 -17.88
C CYS A 1109 -46.97 -6.60 -16.86
N PHE A 1110 -48.09 -6.46 -16.13
CA PHE A 1110 -48.53 -7.45 -15.15
C PHE A 1110 -49.01 -8.73 -15.83
N GLN A 1111 -48.46 -9.87 -15.40
CA GLN A 1111 -48.92 -11.19 -15.81
C GLN A 1111 -49.13 -12.05 -14.56
N LEU A 1112 -50.34 -12.59 -14.40
CA LEU A 1112 -50.66 -13.46 -13.26
C LEU A 1112 -49.77 -14.72 -13.24
N HIS A 1113 -49.34 -15.18 -14.41
CA HIS A 1113 -48.43 -16.32 -14.56
C HIS A 1113 -47.06 -16.07 -13.91
N SER A 1114 -46.54 -14.83 -13.92
CA SER A 1114 -45.29 -14.49 -13.24
C SER A 1114 -45.35 -14.75 -11.73
N ILE A 1115 -46.53 -14.61 -11.11
CA ILE A 1115 -46.74 -14.91 -9.69
C ILE A 1115 -46.88 -16.42 -9.46
N GLN A 1116 -47.54 -17.15 -10.37
CA GLN A 1116 -47.63 -18.62 -10.33
C GLN A 1116 -46.25 -19.28 -10.45
N HIS A 1117 -45.37 -18.70 -11.26
CA HIS A 1117 -43.99 -19.16 -11.43
C HIS A 1117 -43.19 -19.13 -10.11
N LEU A 1118 -43.51 -18.21 -9.18
CA LEU A 1118 -42.87 -18.16 -7.86
C LEU A 1118 -43.15 -19.41 -7.02
N LEU A 1119 -44.33 -20.02 -7.17
CA LEU A 1119 -44.75 -21.25 -6.48
C LEU A 1119 -44.35 -22.54 -7.25
N GLY A 1120 -43.79 -22.40 -8.45
CA GLY A 1120 -43.40 -23.54 -9.29
C GLY A 1120 -44.58 -24.25 -9.96
N GLU A 1121 -45.77 -23.65 -10.00
CA GLU A 1121 -46.92 -24.20 -10.70
C GLU A 1121 -46.86 -23.83 -12.20
N GLY A 1122 -46.20 -24.68 -12.99
CA GLY A 1122 -46.16 -24.61 -14.45
C GLY A 1122 -46.02 -26.01 -15.07
N GLU A 1123 -46.88 -26.36 -16.02
CA GLU A 1123 -46.89 -27.64 -16.71
C GLU A 1123 -45.61 -27.82 -17.58
N THR A 1124 -44.56 -28.45 -17.05
CA THR A 1124 -43.64 -29.39 -17.75
C THR A 1124 -42.44 -29.76 -16.87
N SER A 1125 -42.04 -31.03 -16.88
CA SER A 1125 -41.02 -31.62 -15.98
C SER A 1125 -39.56 -31.17 -16.21
N LEU A 1126 -39.32 -30.10 -16.97
CA LEU A 1126 -38.00 -29.46 -17.16
C LEU A 1126 -37.91 -28.09 -16.47
N ALA A 1127 -39.03 -27.52 -15.98
CA ALA A 1127 -39.10 -26.22 -15.32
C ALA A 1127 -38.89 -26.28 -13.78
N ALA A 1128 -38.61 -27.46 -13.22
CA ALA A 1128 -38.46 -27.66 -11.77
C ALA A 1128 -37.21 -26.97 -11.16
N ALA A 1129 -36.33 -26.38 -11.97
CA ALA A 1129 -35.07 -25.77 -11.51
C ALA A 1129 -35.17 -24.28 -11.13
N VAL A 1130 -36.29 -23.60 -11.42
CA VAL A 1130 -36.44 -22.11 -11.30
C VAL A 1130 -37.42 -21.70 -10.19
N CYS A 1131 -37.93 -22.65 -9.42
CA CYS A 1131 -38.91 -22.35 -8.38
C CYS A 1131 -38.25 -21.66 -7.16
N VAL A 1132 -38.73 -20.48 -6.80
CA VAL A 1132 -38.28 -19.72 -5.62
C VAL A 1132 -38.67 -20.42 -4.30
N VAL A 1133 -39.73 -21.24 -4.33
CA VAL A 1133 -40.37 -21.85 -3.14
C VAL A 1133 -40.27 -23.40 -3.13
N SER A 1134 -39.54 -24.03 -4.06
CA SER A 1134 -39.45 -25.50 -4.11
C SER A 1134 -38.58 -26.08 -2.99
N HIS A 1135 -38.93 -27.31 -2.55
CA HIS A 1135 -38.34 -28.15 -1.49
C HIS A 1135 -36.80 -28.33 -1.46
N ALA A 1136 -36.03 -27.69 -2.34
CA ALA A 1136 -34.56 -27.75 -2.35
C ALA A 1136 -33.87 -26.66 -1.48
N ASP A 1137 -34.58 -25.61 -1.06
CA ASP A 1137 -34.03 -24.45 -0.32
C ASP A 1137 -34.69 -24.25 1.08
N THR A 1138 -35.09 -25.35 1.72
CA THR A 1138 -35.82 -25.41 3.02
C THR A 1138 -35.12 -24.73 4.21
N ASP A 1139 -33.86 -24.32 4.06
CA ASP A 1139 -33.10 -23.69 5.14
C ASP A 1139 -33.37 -22.18 5.30
N TYR A 1140 -33.98 -21.51 4.31
CA TYR A 1140 -34.10 -20.04 4.30
C TYR A 1140 -35.51 -19.46 4.14
N ILE A 1141 -36.45 -20.19 3.53
CA ILE A 1141 -37.86 -19.81 3.39
C ILE A 1141 -38.69 -20.70 4.32
N HIS A 1142 -39.50 -20.10 5.18
CA HIS A 1142 -40.36 -20.85 6.12
C HIS A 1142 -41.72 -21.20 5.48
N GLU A 1143 -42.37 -22.27 5.95
CA GLU A 1143 -43.73 -22.65 5.51
C GLU A 1143 -44.74 -21.50 5.67
N GLU A 1144 -44.58 -20.65 6.68
CA GLU A 1144 -45.40 -19.44 6.87
C GLU A 1144 -45.22 -18.41 5.74
N GLU A 1145 -44.01 -18.30 5.18
CA GLU A 1145 -43.71 -17.37 4.08
C GLU A 1145 -44.28 -17.89 2.76
N GLU A 1146 -44.21 -19.20 2.53
CA GLU A 1146 -44.84 -19.87 1.39
C GLU A 1146 -46.37 -19.67 1.40
N GLN A 1147 -47.03 -19.89 2.54
CA GLN A 1147 -48.47 -19.66 2.70
C GLN A 1147 -48.88 -18.22 2.37
N LYS A 1148 -48.03 -17.23 2.68
CA LYS A 1148 -48.31 -15.82 2.32
C LYS A 1148 -48.30 -15.59 0.81
N VAL A 1149 -47.44 -16.28 0.07
CA VAL A 1149 -47.40 -16.19 -1.40
C VAL A 1149 -48.65 -16.82 -2.01
N GLU A 1150 -49.11 -17.95 -1.47
CA GLU A 1150 -50.38 -18.57 -1.88
C GLU A 1150 -51.58 -17.64 -1.62
N GLN A 1151 -51.62 -17.01 -0.43
CA GLN A 1151 -52.65 -16.03 -0.09
C GLN A 1151 -52.63 -14.81 -1.03
N MET A 1152 -51.44 -14.33 -1.39
CA MET A 1152 -51.25 -13.24 -2.34
C MET A 1152 -51.78 -13.62 -3.73
N LEU A 1153 -51.44 -14.83 -4.22
CA LEU A 1153 -51.91 -15.33 -5.51
C LEU A 1153 -53.44 -15.48 -5.52
N ALA A 1154 -54.02 -16.06 -4.47
CA ALA A 1154 -55.46 -16.20 -4.34
C ALA A 1154 -56.17 -14.84 -4.37
N PHE A 1155 -55.63 -13.85 -3.64
CA PHE A 1155 -56.18 -12.50 -3.61
C PHE A 1155 -56.08 -11.80 -4.98
N LEU A 1156 -54.91 -11.81 -5.62
CA LEU A 1156 -54.73 -11.20 -6.94
C LEU A 1156 -55.59 -11.87 -8.02
N THR A 1157 -55.83 -13.18 -7.91
CA THR A 1157 -56.72 -13.92 -8.81
C THR A 1157 -58.18 -13.46 -8.68
N ILE A 1158 -58.61 -13.13 -7.45
CA ILE A 1158 -59.96 -12.61 -7.19
C ILE A 1158 -60.09 -11.17 -7.74
N GLU A 1159 -59.15 -10.28 -7.42
CA GLU A 1159 -59.17 -8.89 -7.89
C GLU A 1159 -59.03 -8.81 -9.42
N SER A 1160 -58.22 -9.67 -10.04
CA SER A 1160 -58.08 -9.73 -11.51
C SER A 1160 -59.39 -10.09 -12.19
N LYS A 1161 -60.15 -11.06 -11.64
CA LYS A 1161 -61.50 -11.41 -12.14
C LYS A 1161 -62.48 -10.24 -11.99
N GLN A 1162 -62.38 -9.47 -10.92
CA GLN A 1162 -63.22 -8.28 -10.69
C GLN A 1162 -62.84 -7.13 -11.62
N ALA A 1163 -61.55 -6.89 -11.86
CA ALA A 1163 -61.04 -5.89 -12.78
C ALA A 1163 -61.41 -6.19 -14.25
N ALA A 1164 -61.30 -7.45 -14.67
CA ALA A 1164 -61.69 -7.91 -16.02
C ALA A 1164 -63.19 -7.74 -16.32
N ALA A 1165 -64.04 -7.65 -15.27
CA ALA A 1165 -65.46 -7.40 -15.41
C ALA A 1165 -65.80 -5.90 -15.63
N SER A 1166 -64.82 -4.98 -15.54
CA SER A 1166 -65.08 -3.54 -15.44
C SER A 1166 -64.64 -2.65 -16.61
N THR A 1167 -63.84 -3.10 -17.60
CA THR A 1167 -63.60 -2.35 -18.87
C THR A 1167 -62.86 -3.18 -19.93
N PRO A 1168 -63.17 -3.03 -21.25
CA PRO A 1168 -62.32 -3.49 -22.35
C PRO A 1168 -61.39 -2.36 -22.82
N THR A 1169 -60.08 -2.56 -22.83
CA THR A 1169 -59.10 -1.61 -23.41
C THR A 1169 -58.44 -2.19 -24.66
N SER A 1170 -58.37 -1.34 -25.70
CA SER A 1170 -57.79 -1.60 -27.03
C SER A 1170 -56.26 -1.62 -26.98
N GLU A 1171 -55.63 -2.60 -27.62
CA GLU A 1171 -54.16 -2.80 -27.71
C GLU A 1171 -53.44 -1.77 -28.61
N GLU A 1172 -54.15 -0.87 -29.29
CA GLU A 1172 -53.57 0.02 -30.32
C GLU A 1172 -52.85 1.28 -29.77
N ASP A 1173 -52.89 1.56 -28.46
CA ASP A 1173 -52.35 2.78 -27.84
C ASP A 1173 -51.03 2.58 -27.03
N LEU A 1174 -50.38 1.42 -27.17
CA LEU A 1174 -49.19 1.02 -26.40
C LEU A 1174 -47.90 1.19 -27.20
N CYS A 1175 -46.85 1.73 -26.58
CA CYS A 1175 -45.51 1.78 -27.18
C CYS A 1175 -44.94 0.36 -27.40
N PRO A 1176 -44.45 -0.03 -28.60
CA PRO A 1176 -43.97 -1.40 -28.86
C PRO A 1176 -42.71 -1.83 -28.10
N ILE A 1177 -41.97 -0.89 -27.49
CA ILE A 1177 -40.69 -1.17 -26.81
C ILE A 1177 -40.88 -1.26 -25.29
N CYS A 1178 -41.75 -0.43 -24.71
CA CYS A 1178 -41.95 -0.34 -23.26
C CYS A 1178 -43.39 -0.50 -22.79
N TYR A 1179 -44.35 -0.69 -23.70
CA TYR A 1179 -45.78 -0.90 -23.44
C TYR A 1179 -46.41 0.16 -22.51
N ALA A 1180 -45.90 1.39 -22.52
CA ALA A 1180 -46.48 2.51 -21.77
C ALA A 1180 -47.58 3.22 -22.57
N HIS A 1181 -48.61 3.71 -21.88
CA HIS A 1181 -49.69 4.53 -22.44
C HIS A 1181 -49.18 5.94 -22.81
N SER A 1182 -49.73 6.54 -23.89
CA SER A 1182 -49.39 7.88 -24.40
C SER A 1182 -49.45 9.01 -23.35
N ILE A 1183 -50.25 8.86 -22.30
CA ILE A 1183 -50.39 9.82 -21.19
C ILE A 1183 -49.11 9.91 -20.33
N SER A 1184 -48.35 8.82 -20.18
CA SER A 1184 -47.10 8.79 -19.40
C SER A 1184 -45.91 9.43 -20.12
N ALA A 1185 -45.99 9.62 -21.44
CA ALA A 1185 -44.96 10.28 -22.24
C ALA A 1185 -45.10 11.81 -22.23
N HIS A 1186 -46.31 12.35 -22.03
CA HIS A 1186 -46.57 13.79 -22.03
C HIS A 1186 -46.05 14.49 -20.76
N SER A 1187 -46.11 13.82 -19.61
CA SER A 1187 -45.61 14.36 -18.32
C SER A 1187 -44.08 14.41 -18.23
N ALA A 1188 -43.36 13.62 -19.04
CA ALA A 1188 -41.89 13.67 -19.11
C ALA A 1188 -41.34 14.86 -19.94
N LEU A 1189 -42.14 15.40 -20.86
CA LEU A 1189 -41.75 16.53 -21.73
C LEU A 1189 -41.99 17.90 -21.08
N LEU A 1190 -42.99 18.01 -20.20
CA LEU A 1190 -43.29 19.25 -19.46
C LEU A 1190 -42.26 19.61 -18.37
N LEU A 1191 -41.47 18.64 -17.89
CA LEU A 1191 -40.42 18.86 -16.88
C LEU A 1191 -39.05 19.26 -17.48
N LYS A 1192 -38.90 19.30 -18.82
CA LYS A 1192 -37.65 19.65 -19.51
C LYS A 1192 -37.55 21.09 -20.03
N GLY A 1193 -38.52 21.97 -19.75
CA GLY A 1193 -38.39 23.41 -19.99
C GLY A 1193 -38.21 23.81 -21.46
N ILE A 1194 -38.86 23.12 -22.41
CA ILE A 1194 -38.87 23.52 -23.82
C ILE A 1194 -40.17 24.28 -24.10
N ASN A 1195 -40.07 25.61 -24.28
CA ASN A 1195 -41.17 26.45 -24.77
C ASN A 1195 -41.32 26.25 -26.28
N ILE A 1196 -42.40 25.61 -26.73
CA ILE A 1196 -42.84 25.65 -28.12
C ILE A 1196 -44.15 26.43 -28.17
N ILE A 1197 -44.10 27.61 -28.80
CA ILE A 1197 -45.25 28.45 -29.12
C ILE A 1197 -45.97 27.80 -30.31
N ILE A 1198 -47.25 27.43 -30.14
CA ILE A 1198 -48.10 26.96 -31.24
C ILE A 1198 -49.08 28.07 -31.60
N HIS A 1199 -48.95 28.62 -32.82
CA HIS A 1199 -50.01 29.38 -33.48
C HIS A 1199 -50.99 28.38 -34.12
N LEU A 1200 -52.25 28.50 -33.73
CA LEU A 1200 -53.38 27.84 -34.37
C LEU A 1200 -53.57 28.42 -35.78
N ASP A 1201 -53.59 27.56 -36.80
CA ASP A 1201 -54.58 27.66 -37.90
C ASP A 1201 -54.56 26.44 -38.83
N ASN A 1202 -55.80 26.01 -39.13
CA ASN A 1202 -56.31 25.20 -40.23
C ASN A 1202 -56.13 23.67 -40.30
N GLU A 1203 -57.30 23.07 -40.54
CA GLU A 1203 -57.64 21.66 -40.69
C GLU A 1203 -57.03 21.03 -41.94
N HIS A 1204 -56.88 19.69 -41.88
CA HIS A 1204 -56.40 18.77 -42.91
C HIS A 1204 -54.89 18.77 -43.19
N VAL A 1205 -54.14 17.93 -42.45
CA VAL A 1205 -53.20 16.89 -42.93
C VAL A 1205 -52.61 16.19 -41.70
N VAL A 1206 -53.12 15.00 -41.33
CA VAL A 1206 -52.39 14.05 -40.46
C VAL A 1206 -52.71 12.64 -40.93
N LYS A 1207 -51.87 12.08 -41.80
CA LYS A 1207 -51.87 10.64 -42.07
C LYS A 1207 -50.50 9.98 -42.26
N ASP A 1208 -49.39 10.71 -42.11
CA ASP A 1208 -48.05 10.11 -42.23
C ASP A 1208 -47.05 10.77 -41.26
N PHE A 1209 -47.01 10.32 -40.01
CA PHE A 1209 -45.89 10.58 -39.08
C PHE A 1209 -45.90 9.53 -37.94
N SER A 1210 -45.40 8.31 -38.18
CA SER A 1210 -45.29 7.28 -37.12
C SER A 1210 -43.96 6.51 -37.08
N SER A 1211 -42.96 6.84 -37.89
CA SER A 1211 -41.71 6.05 -37.95
C SER A 1211 -40.40 6.86 -37.85
N SER A 1212 -40.42 8.19 -37.86
CA SER A 1212 -39.19 9.00 -37.98
C SER A 1212 -38.69 9.70 -36.69
N GLN A 1213 -39.42 9.67 -35.57
CA GLN A 1213 -38.99 10.37 -34.34
C GLN A 1213 -38.35 9.49 -33.23
N CYS A 1214 -38.46 8.15 -33.28
CA CYS A 1214 -37.72 7.30 -32.33
C CYS A 1214 -36.22 7.16 -32.66
N LEU A 1215 -35.78 7.46 -33.88
CA LEU A 1215 -34.36 7.48 -34.27
C LEU A 1215 -33.60 8.73 -33.78
N SER A 1216 -34.30 9.76 -33.30
CA SER A 1216 -33.68 10.99 -32.78
C SER A 1216 -33.10 10.83 -31.36
N CYS A 1217 -33.43 9.77 -30.61
CA CYS A 1217 -32.83 9.51 -29.30
C CYS A 1217 -31.54 8.70 -29.36
N TYR A 1218 -31.24 8.05 -30.49
CA TYR A 1218 -30.01 7.27 -30.69
C TYR A 1218 -28.84 8.07 -31.26
N HIS A 1219 -29.05 9.31 -31.72
CA HIS A 1219 -28.02 10.12 -32.40
C HIS A 1219 -27.49 11.34 -31.63
N PHE A 1220 -27.85 11.53 -30.35
CA PHE A 1220 -27.34 12.66 -29.54
C PHE A 1220 -26.26 12.28 -28.49
N THR A 1221 -25.71 11.07 -28.55
CA THR A 1221 -24.60 10.61 -27.68
C THR A 1221 -23.29 10.30 -28.43
N ALA A 1222 -23.21 10.58 -29.73
CA ALA A 1222 -21.97 10.48 -30.50
C ALA A 1222 -21.66 11.83 -31.18
N GLY A 1223 -21.03 12.74 -30.43
CA GLY A 1223 -20.73 14.08 -30.94
C GLY A 1223 -19.91 14.96 -29.99
N ARG A 1224 -18.89 14.41 -29.34
CA ARG A 1224 -17.75 15.18 -28.78
C ARG A 1224 -16.50 14.31 -28.79
N ASN A 1225 -15.89 14.21 -29.97
CA ASN A 1225 -14.46 13.98 -30.20
C ASN A 1225 -14.24 14.31 -31.67
N GLY A 1226 -13.72 15.51 -31.93
CA GLY A 1226 -13.58 16.06 -33.28
C GLY A 1226 -13.47 17.58 -33.33
N MET A 1227 -12.74 18.19 -32.39
CA MET A 1227 -11.81 19.32 -32.57
C MET A 1227 -11.07 19.52 -31.26
#